data_AF-A0AA38VFY2-F1
#
_entry.id   AF-A0AA38VFY2-F1
#
_cell.length_a   1.000
_cell.length_b   1.000
_cell.length_c   1.000
_cell.angle_alpha   90.00
_cell.angle_beta   90.00
_cell.angle_gamma   90.00
#
_symmetry.space_group_name_H-M   'P 1'
#
loop_
_entity.id
_entity.type
_entity.pdbx_description
1 polymer ?
#
loop_
_entity_poly.entity_id
_entity_poly.type
_entity_poly.pdbx_seq_one_letter_code
_entity_poly.pdbx_strand_id
1 'polypeptide(L)'
;MQVTKNLAELCALLIDDIYGELPSRIFATLLNKGRSTIQQLAQQTALTPRQLRHGLAVLIQHGLLYYYVDNDLGMTAYDASAEGAYNLVRTGRILAMVESVYGPAEKDVLQSLLLLGHTQIADLKAAYEAKINARARVPNGSSFDEDGGEHRISQSDLVVESLEHLNSALCRLIEAELVVVVSPVSFRSPEDTYKDIEAEVLSTYFPGGVRGGKGKDEFARRLAERLGEARDEPKKLKRKLQQNGAVAAIKRRKVVNGDVANGTHGSYNDPPLDPKTVLRINYEKCLVDLRNEQLAKAASEFVGETTAAIYDILLRLLGKKVARCVGDLKIDGLEDDDESPDVLVTTMDLLDNLPTSVDVGSGIGKVKASRTDRRSAEKVQERPPHIKTFADEAEVEGDASSDEEEIEDESDGPGDSQSDGEKPNGHNSPATKVNGTKNGRVKFQDDVLPKQSRVDQMRQHLLLLCETKQRFLRHCGPDKWTVDFEPLISNLRESELDTVIEQTVGREGLRLVRILQQKGKMDEKTLPSIALMPKNDVQKKMLEMEMLGYVDMQEVPRDTNRTASRTMFLYWRDTQRCLDRLLDNTYKAMVRCLQRLDYHRQQEREVLEIVKRADVRGREQQVMEKRYYDKFVKVIEIQQKILGHVMRLDELVGILRDF
;
A
#
# COMPACT_ATOMS: atom_id res chain seq x y z
N MET A 1 4.69 11.89 12.37
CA MET A 1 3.56 11.03 12.76
C MET A 1 3.16 11.34 14.20
N GLN A 2 1.88 11.61 14.49
CA GLN A 2 1.43 11.69 15.88
C GLN A 2 1.34 10.28 16.47
N VAL A 3 2.10 10.01 17.52
CA VAL A 3 2.09 8.69 18.18
C VAL A 3 0.96 8.68 19.20
N THR A 4 -0.11 7.93 18.90
CA THR A 4 -1.18 7.70 19.88
C THR A 4 -0.71 6.73 20.96
N LYS A 5 -1.40 6.73 22.10
CA LYS A 5 -1.11 5.80 23.20
C LYS A 5 -1.17 4.34 22.72
N ASN A 6 -2.17 3.97 21.92
CA ASN A 6 -2.33 2.59 21.45
C ASN A 6 -1.23 2.19 20.47
N LEU A 7 -0.78 3.12 19.61
CA LEU A 7 0.36 2.89 18.72
C LEU A 7 1.66 2.68 19.52
N ALA A 8 1.91 3.51 20.54
CA ALA A 8 3.07 3.38 21.39
C ALA A 8 3.12 2.03 22.12
N GLU A 9 1.99 1.60 22.69
CA GLU A 9 1.85 0.30 23.34
C GLU A 9 2.06 -0.86 22.35
N LEU A 10 1.48 -0.76 21.14
CA LEU A 10 1.68 -1.75 20.08
C LEU A 10 3.16 -1.91 19.73
N CYS A 11 3.86 -0.81 19.45
CA CYS A 11 5.28 -0.82 19.10
C CYS A 11 6.14 -1.41 20.24
N ALA A 12 5.84 -1.09 21.50
CA ALA A 12 6.56 -1.63 22.64
C ALA A 12 6.35 -3.15 22.78
N LEU A 13 5.13 -3.65 22.59
CA LEU A 13 4.82 -5.09 22.64
C LEU A 13 5.53 -5.87 21.52
N LEU A 14 5.57 -5.30 20.31
CA LEU A 14 6.28 -5.93 19.17
C LEU A 14 7.77 -6.07 19.42
N ILE A 15 8.39 -5.02 19.98
CA ILE A 15 9.81 -5.04 20.32
C ILE A 15 10.07 -6.01 21.47
N ASP A 16 9.16 -6.10 22.45
CA ASP A 16 9.26 -7.07 23.55
C ASP A 16 9.20 -8.51 23.04
N ASP A 17 8.27 -8.82 22.13
CA ASP A 17 8.11 -10.16 21.57
C ASP A 17 9.33 -10.60 20.75
N ILE A 18 9.94 -9.69 19.98
CA ILE A 18 11.02 -10.03 19.03
C ILE A 18 12.40 -9.89 19.66
N TYR A 19 12.64 -8.82 20.43
CA TYR A 19 13.97 -8.44 20.93
C TYR A 19 14.09 -8.48 22.47
N GLY A 20 12.96 -8.66 23.17
CA GLY A 20 12.89 -8.80 24.62
C GLY A 20 12.70 -7.49 25.39
N GLU A 21 12.56 -7.66 26.71
CA GLU A 21 12.15 -6.60 27.64
C GLU A 21 13.13 -5.42 27.70
N LEU A 22 14.43 -5.69 27.59
CA LEU A 22 15.45 -4.65 27.73
C LEU A 22 15.37 -3.59 26.61
N PRO A 23 15.42 -3.97 25.31
CA PRO A 23 15.15 -3.03 24.21
C PRO A 23 13.77 -2.37 24.31
N SER A 24 12.72 -3.15 24.63
CA SER A 24 11.34 -2.64 24.70
C SER A 24 11.20 -1.52 25.75
N ARG A 25 11.76 -1.71 26.95
CA ARG A 25 11.73 -0.71 28.02
C ARG A 25 12.40 0.61 27.64
N ILE A 26 13.55 0.53 26.95
CA ILE A 26 14.26 1.74 26.48
C ILE A 26 13.41 2.45 25.42
N PHE A 27 12.90 1.71 24.44
CA PHE A 27 12.09 2.23 23.36
C PHE A 27 10.78 2.87 23.87
N ALA A 28 10.06 2.19 24.77
CA ALA A 28 8.85 2.72 25.39
C ALA A 28 9.12 3.99 26.21
N THR A 29 10.28 4.09 26.85
CA THR A 29 10.68 5.30 27.58
C THR A 29 10.90 6.46 26.61
N LEU A 30 11.58 6.22 25.49
CA LEU A 30 11.79 7.22 24.44
C LEU A 30 10.48 7.68 23.81
N LEU A 31 9.52 6.78 23.54
CA LEU A 31 8.20 7.18 23.04
C LEU A 31 7.41 8.06 24.02
N ASN A 32 7.54 7.81 25.33
CA ASN A 32 6.78 8.55 26.35
C ASN A 32 7.45 9.86 26.80
N LYS A 33 8.79 9.92 26.77
CA LYS A 33 9.57 11.07 27.26
C LYS A 33 10.17 11.90 26.13
N GLY A 34 10.11 11.41 24.90
CA GLY A 34 10.75 12.00 23.74
C GLY A 34 12.26 11.78 23.73
N ARG A 35 12.91 12.53 22.85
CA ARG A 35 14.36 12.51 22.62
C ARG A 35 15.15 12.63 23.92
N SER A 36 16.04 11.67 24.16
CA SER A 36 16.78 11.56 25.42
C SER A 36 18.24 11.14 25.21
N THR A 37 19.13 11.58 26.11
CA THR A 37 20.53 11.14 26.17
C THR A 37 20.68 9.88 27.01
N ILE A 38 21.84 9.21 26.91
CA ILE A 38 22.09 7.99 27.72
C ILE A 38 22.01 8.26 29.23
N GLN A 39 22.37 9.47 29.68
CA GLN A 39 22.30 9.85 31.10
C GLN A 39 20.85 10.01 31.56
N GLN A 40 20.02 10.65 30.75
CA GLN A 40 18.59 10.80 31.01
C GLN A 40 17.90 9.43 30.99
N LEU A 41 18.24 8.56 30.03
CA LEU A 41 17.71 7.20 29.96
C LEU A 41 18.08 6.39 31.20
N ALA A 42 19.31 6.52 31.73
CA ALA A 42 19.71 5.83 32.96
C ALA A 42 18.86 6.26 34.15
N GLN A 43 18.58 7.55 34.28
CA GLN A 43 17.73 8.08 35.36
C GLN A 43 16.27 7.64 35.22
N GLN A 44 15.73 7.65 34.00
CA GLN A 44 14.31 7.34 33.74
C GLN A 44 14.00 5.84 33.79
N THR A 45 14.92 5.00 33.31
CA THR A 45 14.70 3.55 33.21
C THR A 45 15.23 2.77 34.41
N ALA A 46 16.09 3.37 35.24
CA ALA A 46 16.87 2.71 36.29
C ALA A 46 17.76 1.55 35.76
N LEU A 47 18.11 1.57 34.46
CA LEU A 47 19.04 0.62 33.85
C LEU A 47 20.48 1.11 33.98
N THR A 48 21.41 0.17 34.10
CA THR A 48 22.84 0.49 34.11
C THR A 48 23.30 1.01 32.73
N PRO A 49 24.34 1.87 32.66
CA PRO A 49 24.89 2.33 31.38
C PRO A 49 25.31 1.18 30.46
N ARG A 50 25.77 0.06 31.02
CA ARG A 50 26.09 -1.15 30.25
C ARG A 50 24.83 -1.72 29.59
N GLN A 51 23.76 -1.95 30.34
CA GLN A 51 22.49 -2.45 29.79
C GLN A 51 21.93 -1.52 28.73
N LEU A 52 21.97 -0.21 28.97
CA LEU A 52 21.54 0.79 27.98
C LEU A 52 22.32 0.67 26.67
N ARG A 53 23.66 0.56 26.72
CA ARG A 53 24.46 0.40 25.50
C ARG A 53 24.10 -0.87 24.71
N HIS A 54 23.82 -1.98 25.39
CA HIS A 54 23.41 -3.21 24.71
C HIS A 54 22.02 -3.07 24.07
N GLY A 55 21.06 -2.52 24.81
CA GLY A 55 19.71 -2.31 24.27
C GLY A 55 19.68 -1.28 23.13
N LEU A 56 20.40 -0.16 23.27
CA LEU A 56 20.55 0.83 22.21
C LEU A 56 21.21 0.25 20.96
N ALA A 57 22.24 -0.60 21.12
CA ALA A 57 22.89 -1.26 19.98
C ALA A 57 21.90 -2.16 19.21
N VAL A 58 21.08 -2.97 19.91
CA VAL A 58 20.05 -3.81 19.27
C VAL A 58 19.02 -2.96 18.54
N LEU A 59 18.55 -1.88 19.15
CA LEU A 59 17.54 -1.02 18.56
C LEU A 59 18.07 -0.26 17.32
N ILE A 60 19.31 0.24 17.37
CA ILE A 60 19.97 0.88 16.21
C ILE A 60 20.20 -0.15 15.09
N GLN A 61 20.63 -1.37 15.44
CA GLN A 61 20.87 -2.46 14.49
C GLN A 61 19.64 -2.71 13.60
N HIS A 62 18.45 -2.68 14.18
CA HIS A 62 17.19 -2.96 13.50
C HIS A 62 16.45 -1.71 13.02
N GLY A 63 17.08 -0.53 13.04
CA GLY A 63 16.47 0.72 12.55
C GLY A 63 15.28 1.19 13.40
N LEU A 64 15.23 0.82 14.68
CA LEU A 64 14.16 1.20 15.61
C LEU A 64 14.43 2.55 16.29
N LEU A 65 15.65 3.06 16.22
CA LEU A 65 16.02 4.36 16.78
C LEU A 65 16.68 5.25 15.75
N TYR A 66 16.43 6.55 15.91
CA TYR A 66 17.28 7.59 15.37
C TYR A 66 18.31 8.01 16.41
N TYR A 67 19.47 8.45 15.95
CA TYR A 67 20.44 9.11 16.80
C TYR A 67 21.01 10.36 16.12
N TYR A 68 21.36 11.33 16.95
CA TYR A 68 22.00 12.55 16.51
C TYR A 68 23.17 12.85 17.44
N VAL A 69 24.32 13.14 16.84
CA VAL A 69 25.54 13.50 17.55
C VAL A 69 25.74 14.99 17.40
N ASP A 70 25.62 15.70 18.51
CA ASP A 70 26.01 17.10 18.60
C ASP A 70 27.54 17.16 18.76
N ASN A 71 28.23 17.58 17.71
CA ASN A 71 29.70 17.65 17.70
C ASN A 71 30.24 18.76 18.61
N ASP A 72 29.46 19.81 18.87
CA ASP A 72 29.88 20.95 19.69
C ASP A 72 29.79 20.59 21.18
N LEU A 73 28.71 19.91 21.57
CA LEU A 73 28.48 19.48 22.96
C LEU A 73 29.07 18.09 23.26
N GLY A 74 29.46 17.32 22.24
CA GLY A 74 29.91 15.94 22.38
C GLY A 74 28.83 15.01 22.94
N MET A 75 27.55 15.35 22.77
CA MET A 75 26.40 14.64 23.34
C MET A 75 25.62 13.91 22.25
N THR A 76 25.28 12.65 22.51
CA THR A 76 24.39 11.86 21.63
C THR A 76 23.00 11.82 22.21
N ALA A 77 22.03 12.19 21.39
CA ALA A 77 20.62 12.07 21.69
C ALA A 77 19.99 10.97 20.84
N TYR A 78 19.09 10.21 21.45
CA TYR A 78 18.36 9.11 20.82
C TYR A 78 16.88 9.46 20.74
N ASP A 79 16.24 9.04 19.65
CA ASP A 79 14.81 9.23 19.43
C ASP A 79 14.18 7.95 18.87
N ALA A 80 12.92 7.68 19.21
CA ALA A 80 12.25 6.44 18.86
C ALA A 80 11.60 6.51 17.47
N SER A 81 11.88 5.54 16.61
CA SER A 81 11.20 5.38 15.32
C SER A 81 9.96 4.49 15.49
N ALA A 82 8.81 5.14 15.72
CA ALA A 82 7.53 4.42 15.78
C ALA A 82 7.15 3.77 14.44
N GLU A 83 7.56 4.37 13.32
CA GLU A 83 7.38 3.77 11.98
C GLU A 83 8.23 2.51 11.81
N GLY A 84 9.52 2.57 12.17
CA GLY A 84 10.42 1.42 12.14
C GLY A 84 9.91 0.27 13.01
N ALA A 85 9.38 0.57 14.19
CA ALA A 85 8.78 -0.42 15.07
C ALA A 85 7.47 -0.99 14.53
N TYR A 86 6.61 -0.17 13.94
CA TYR A 86 5.36 -0.64 13.33
C TYR A 86 5.64 -1.61 12.15
N ASN A 87 6.68 -1.35 11.36
CA ASN A 87 7.05 -2.20 10.22
C ASN A 87 7.39 -3.66 10.62
N LEU A 88 7.69 -3.95 11.89
CA LEU A 88 7.87 -5.31 12.39
C LEU A 88 6.61 -6.18 12.16
N VAL A 89 5.41 -5.62 12.26
CA VAL A 89 4.14 -6.33 11.96
C VAL A 89 4.08 -6.82 10.52
N ARG A 90 4.70 -6.08 9.60
CA ARG A 90 4.57 -6.28 8.15
C ARG A 90 5.51 -7.34 7.59
N THR A 91 6.50 -7.76 8.37
CA THR A 91 7.53 -8.75 8.00
C THR A 91 6.95 -9.92 7.21
N GLY A 92 5.86 -10.54 7.71
CA GLY A 92 5.24 -11.69 7.04
C GLY A 92 4.62 -11.35 5.68
N ARG A 93 3.90 -10.22 5.57
CA ARG A 93 3.28 -9.78 4.31
C ARG A 93 4.34 -9.35 3.29
N ILE A 94 5.36 -8.62 3.73
CA ILE A 94 6.47 -8.20 2.87
C ILE A 94 7.16 -9.43 2.27
N LEU A 95 7.44 -10.46 3.08
CA LEU A 95 8.05 -11.69 2.57
C LEU A 95 7.15 -12.44 1.58
N ALA A 96 5.85 -12.52 1.84
CA ALA A 96 4.90 -13.16 0.92
C ALA A 96 4.78 -12.39 -0.41
N MET A 97 4.73 -11.06 -0.36
CA MET A 97 4.73 -10.20 -1.54
C MET A 97 6.04 -10.36 -2.33
N VAL A 98 7.19 -10.38 -1.67
CA VAL A 98 8.47 -10.52 -2.38
C VAL A 98 8.63 -11.89 -3.02
N GLU A 99 8.14 -12.95 -2.36
CA GLU A 99 8.10 -14.29 -2.95
C GLU A 99 7.24 -14.36 -4.20
N SER A 100 6.07 -13.72 -4.18
CA SER A 100 5.11 -13.77 -5.29
C SER A 100 5.52 -12.88 -6.47
N VAL A 101 6.16 -11.74 -6.21
CA VAL A 101 6.53 -10.76 -7.24
C VAL A 101 7.94 -10.99 -7.79
N TYR A 102 8.92 -11.30 -6.94
CA TYR A 102 10.34 -11.34 -7.32
C TYR A 102 10.92 -12.76 -7.31
N GLY A 103 10.42 -13.63 -6.44
CA GLY A 103 10.78 -15.04 -6.37
C GLY A 103 11.30 -15.50 -5.01
N PRO A 104 11.52 -16.82 -4.85
CA PRO A 104 11.89 -17.40 -3.57
C PRO A 104 13.31 -17.01 -3.14
N ALA A 105 14.25 -16.82 -4.08
CA ALA A 105 15.63 -16.42 -3.76
C ALA A 105 15.68 -15.01 -3.15
N GLU A 106 14.91 -14.08 -3.72
CA GLU A 106 14.77 -12.71 -3.23
C GLU A 106 14.12 -12.68 -1.85
N LYS A 107 13.08 -13.50 -1.64
CA LYS A 107 12.46 -13.69 -0.33
C LYS A 107 13.48 -14.17 0.71
N ASP A 108 14.29 -15.20 0.42
CA ASP A 108 15.28 -15.73 1.36
C ASP A 108 16.36 -14.70 1.72
N VAL A 109 16.84 -13.94 0.73
CA VAL A 109 17.80 -12.84 0.96
C VAL A 109 17.17 -11.74 1.81
N LEU A 110 15.95 -11.32 1.50
CA LEU A 110 15.24 -10.29 2.25
C LEU A 110 14.93 -10.75 3.69
N GLN A 111 14.59 -12.03 3.87
CA GLN A 111 14.39 -12.63 5.19
C GLN A 111 15.68 -12.59 6.02
N SER A 112 16.82 -12.92 5.40
CA SER A 112 18.11 -12.80 6.06
C SER A 112 18.43 -11.34 6.45
N LEU A 113 18.08 -10.37 5.60
CA LEU A 113 18.23 -8.93 5.91
C LEU A 113 17.30 -8.49 7.06
N LEU A 114 16.04 -8.93 7.10
CA LEU A 114 15.10 -8.62 8.19
C LEU A 114 15.63 -9.11 9.55
N LEU A 115 16.23 -10.30 9.58
CA LEU A 115 16.80 -10.89 10.80
C LEU A 115 18.08 -10.19 11.27
N LEU A 116 18.87 -9.63 10.35
CA LEU A 116 20.12 -8.94 10.65
C LEU A 116 19.92 -7.44 10.90
N GLY A 117 18.82 -6.85 10.42
CA GLY A 117 18.62 -5.40 10.39
C GLY A 117 19.38 -4.76 9.23
N HIS A 118 20.61 -4.33 9.47
CA HIS A 118 21.53 -3.88 8.43
C HIS A 118 22.84 -4.65 8.46
N THR A 119 23.38 -4.99 7.29
CA THR A 119 24.58 -5.84 7.22
C THR A 119 25.47 -5.48 6.04
N GLN A 120 26.77 -5.78 6.15
CA GLN A 120 27.69 -5.65 5.04
C GLN A 120 27.46 -6.78 4.03
N ILE A 121 27.66 -6.49 2.75
CA ILE A 121 27.60 -7.49 1.69
C ILE A 121 28.61 -8.62 1.95
N ALA A 122 29.79 -8.31 2.49
CA ALA A 122 30.78 -9.30 2.88
C ALA A 122 30.26 -10.31 3.90
N ASP A 123 29.66 -9.83 4.99
CA ASP A 123 29.13 -10.67 6.07
C ASP A 123 27.96 -11.53 5.58
N LEU A 124 27.08 -10.94 4.76
CA LEU A 124 26.00 -11.67 4.14
C LEU A 124 26.51 -12.78 3.21
N LYS A 125 27.50 -12.48 2.35
CA LYS A 125 28.14 -13.48 1.49
C LYS A 125 28.77 -14.61 2.31
N ALA A 126 29.49 -14.29 3.38
CA ALA A 126 30.09 -15.28 4.26
C ALA A 126 29.05 -16.18 4.94
N ALA A 127 27.92 -15.62 5.38
CA ALA A 127 26.82 -16.38 5.97
C ALA A 127 26.19 -17.36 4.98
N TYR A 128 25.98 -16.94 3.73
CA TYR A 128 25.48 -17.81 2.66
C TYR A 128 26.51 -18.85 2.22
N GLU A 129 27.78 -18.49 2.12
CA GLU A 129 28.87 -19.42 1.82
C GLU A 129 28.94 -20.53 2.87
N ALA A 130 28.81 -20.20 4.15
CA ALA A 130 28.74 -21.17 5.23
C ALA A 130 27.53 -22.13 5.09
N LYS A 131 26.35 -21.61 4.73
CA LYS A 131 25.15 -22.43 4.46
C LYS A 131 25.35 -23.38 3.28
N ILE A 132 25.93 -22.89 2.18
CA ILE A 132 26.23 -23.68 0.97
C ILE A 132 27.25 -24.77 1.30
N ASN A 133 28.34 -24.43 1.98
CA ASN A 133 29.40 -25.38 2.35
C ASN A 133 28.92 -26.43 3.35
N ALA A 134 28.05 -26.06 4.30
CA ALA A 134 27.46 -27.01 5.24
C ALA A 134 26.64 -28.09 4.51
N ARG A 135 25.91 -27.72 3.43
CA ARG A 135 25.20 -28.70 2.61
C ARG A 135 26.12 -29.56 1.77
N ALA A 136 27.18 -28.99 1.18
CA ALA A 136 28.14 -29.76 0.38
C ALA A 136 28.82 -30.90 1.15
N ARG A 137 28.88 -30.80 2.49
CA ARG A 137 29.42 -31.84 3.38
C ARG A 137 28.44 -32.99 3.65
N VAL A 138 27.16 -32.88 3.26
CA VAL A 138 26.17 -33.96 3.38
C VAL A 138 26.19 -34.78 2.06
N PRO A 139 26.68 -36.03 2.05
CA PRO A 139 26.85 -36.79 0.82
C PRO A 139 25.49 -37.18 0.20
N ASN A 140 25.35 -36.97 -1.11
CA ASN A 140 24.30 -37.61 -1.91
C ASN A 140 24.62 -39.11 -2.06
N GLY A 141 24.16 -39.92 -1.11
CA GLY A 141 24.19 -41.39 -1.23
C GLY A 141 24.58 -42.13 0.04
N SER A 142 23.60 -42.42 0.89
CA SER A 142 23.58 -43.66 1.68
C SER A 142 22.14 -44.06 1.99
N SER A 143 21.55 -44.82 1.08
CA SER A 143 20.52 -45.79 1.40
C SER A 143 21.20 -46.97 2.09
N PHE A 144 21.37 -46.88 3.41
CA PHE A 144 21.57 -48.03 4.29
C PHE A 144 20.87 -47.70 5.61
N ASP A 145 19.88 -48.52 5.94
CA ASP A 145 19.28 -48.60 7.26
C ASP A 145 20.36 -49.01 8.26
N GLU A 146 20.75 -48.12 9.17
CA GLU A 146 21.23 -48.49 10.50
C GLU A 146 21.17 -47.28 11.45
N ASP A 147 20.75 -47.61 12.67
CA ASP A 147 20.31 -46.76 13.77
C ASP A 147 21.39 -45.77 14.23
N GLY A 148 21.09 -44.46 14.18
CA GLY A 148 22.05 -43.40 14.53
C GLY A 148 21.56 -42.00 14.13
N GLY A 149 20.65 -41.44 14.91
CA GLY A 149 19.93 -40.21 14.59
C GLY A 149 20.76 -38.92 14.67
N GLU A 150 21.45 -38.58 13.59
CA GLU A 150 21.82 -37.20 13.26
C GLU A 150 21.09 -36.70 12.00
N HIS A 151 20.64 -35.45 12.08
CA HIS A 151 19.82 -34.70 11.13
C HIS A 151 20.04 -35.03 9.64
N ARG A 152 19.04 -35.67 8.99
CA ARG A 152 18.80 -35.49 7.55
C ARG A 152 17.82 -34.33 7.38
N ILE A 153 18.36 -33.17 6.98
CA ILE A 153 17.57 -32.09 6.38
C ILE A 153 16.85 -32.70 5.17
N SER A 154 15.55 -32.46 5.03
CA SER A 154 14.75 -32.98 3.91
C SER A 154 15.39 -32.57 2.58
N GLN A 155 15.26 -33.39 1.53
CA GLN A 155 16.04 -33.33 0.28
C GLN A 155 15.79 -32.11 -0.64
N SER A 156 15.14 -31.03 -0.19
CA SER A 156 14.98 -29.74 -0.90
C SER A 156 15.56 -28.58 -0.04
N ASP A 157 15.69 -27.36 -0.59
CA ASP A 157 15.73 -26.10 0.21
C ASP A 157 17.06 -25.30 0.36
N LEU A 158 18.05 -25.40 -0.53
CA LEU A 158 18.89 -24.20 -0.77
C LEU A 158 18.22 -23.42 -1.89
N VAL A 159 17.49 -22.38 -1.51
CA VAL A 159 16.87 -21.47 -2.47
C VAL A 159 17.94 -20.66 -3.21
N VAL A 160 19.02 -20.29 -2.49
CA VAL A 160 20.21 -19.65 -3.06
C VAL A 160 21.33 -20.69 -3.18
N GLU A 161 21.61 -21.08 -4.42
CA GLU A 161 22.50 -22.20 -4.75
C GLU A 161 23.99 -21.83 -4.79
N SER A 162 24.31 -20.57 -5.08
CA SER A 162 25.69 -20.09 -5.26
C SER A 162 25.84 -18.62 -4.86
N LEU A 163 27.08 -18.17 -4.67
CA LEU A 163 27.37 -16.75 -4.40
C LEU A 163 27.06 -15.84 -5.59
N GLU A 164 27.11 -16.36 -6.83
CA GLU A 164 26.70 -15.65 -8.03
C GLU A 164 25.18 -15.47 -8.08
N HIS A 165 24.44 -16.51 -7.69
CA HIS A 165 22.98 -16.43 -7.54
C HIS A 165 22.60 -15.40 -6.46
N LEU A 166 23.28 -15.42 -5.29
CA LEU A 166 23.12 -14.40 -4.25
C LEU A 166 23.37 -12.98 -4.78
N ASN A 167 24.47 -12.78 -5.52
CA ASN A 167 24.81 -11.47 -6.10
C ASN A 167 23.72 -10.98 -7.05
N SER A 168 23.16 -11.88 -7.86
CA SER A 168 22.09 -11.57 -8.81
C SER A 168 20.76 -11.25 -8.12
N ALA A 169 20.42 -11.99 -7.05
CA ALA A 169 19.25 -11.68 -6.23
C ALA A 169 19.38 -10.31 -5.54
N LEU A 170 20.56 -9.99 -5.00
CA LEU A 170 20.84 -8.66 -4.43
C LEU A 170 20.73 -7.55 -5.48
N CYS A 171 21.28 -7.73 -6.68
CA CYS A 171 21.16 -6.75 -7.75
C CYS A 171 19.70 -6.47 -8.12
N ARG A 172 18.88 -7.53 -8.27
CA ARG A 172 17.45 -7.40 -8.54
C ARG A 172 16.70 -6.68 -7.43
N LEU A 173 16.97 -7.00 -6.16
CA LEU A 173 16.37 -6.31 -5.00
C LEU A 173 16.76 -4.82 -4.94
N ILE A 174 18.00 -4.47 -5.28
CA ILE A 174 18.47 -3.07 -5.31
C ILE A 174 17.84 -2.31 -6.50
N GLU A 175 17.76 -2.93 -7.68
CA GLU A 175 17.12 -2.34 -8.85
C GLU A 175 15.62 -2.08 -8.62
N ALA A 176 14.96 -2.97 -7.88
CA ALA A 176 13.58 -2.83 -7.44
C ALA A 176 13.37 -1.80 -6.31
N GLU A 177 14.44 -1.21 -5.75
CA GLU A 177 14.44 -0.34 -4.56
C GLU A 177 13.95 -1.00 -3.26
N LEU A 178 13.81 -2.32 -3.19
CA LEU A 178 13.44 -3.02 -1.95
C LEU A 178 14.60 -3.05 -0.94
N VAL A 179 15.84 -2.94 -1.42
CA VAL A 179 17.06 -2.87 -0.61
C VAL A 179 17.86 -1.64 -1.02
N VAL A 180 18.31 -0.89 -0.02
CA VAL A 180 19.05 0.38 -0.20
C VAL A 180 20.33 0.39 0.61
N VAL A 181 21.25 1.28 0.22
CA VAL A 181 22.52 1.47 0.93
C VAL A 181 22.31 2.30 2.18
N VAL A 182 22.95 1.90 3.28
CA VAL A 182 22.97 2.67 4.53
C VAL A 182 24.07 3.72 4.48
N SER A 183 23.71 4.97 4.73
CA SER A 183 24.63 6.08 4.98
C SER A 183 24.52 6.56 6.44
N PRO A 184 25.49 7.32 6.97
CA PRO A 184 25.36 7.89 8.32
C PRO A 184 24.10 8.75 8.50
N VAL A 185 23.61 9.39 7.43
CA VAL A 185 22.37 10.19 7.43
C VAL A 185 21.14 9.30 7.60
N SER A 186 21.21 8.01 7.23
CA SER A 186 20.09 7.06 7.33
C SER A 186 19.62 6.77 8.77
N PHE A 187 20.41 7.18 9.77
CA PHE A 187 20.09 7.02 11.19
C PHE A 187 19.60 8.31 11.87
N ARG A 188 19.51 9.42 11.13
CA ARG A 188 18.97 10.68 11.65
C ARG A 188 17.46 10.69 11.50
N SER A 189 16.77 11.41 12.39
CA SER A 189 15.34 11.66 12.18
C SER A 189 15.14 12.58 10.96
N PRO A 190 13.97 12.51 10.31
CA PRO A 190 13.62 13.45 9.24
C PRO A 190 13.73 14.91 9.69
N GLU A 191 13.35 15.22 10.93
CA GLU A 191 13.40 16.57 11.50
C GLU A 191 14.84 17.07 11.69
N ASP A 192 15.75 16.21 12.13
CA ASP A 192 17.16 16.57 12.28
C ASP A 192 17.83 16.74 10.92
N THR A 193 17.53 15.84 9.97
CA THR A 193 18.02 15.95 8.58
C THR A 193 17.57 17.26 7.93
N TYR A 194 16.30 17.64 8.14
CA TYR A 194 15.76 18.91 7.67
C TYR A 194 16.51 20.10 8.26
N LYS A 195 16.71 20.13 9.58
CA LYS A 195 17.38 21.26 10.26
C LYS A 195 18.84 21.40 9.84
N ASP A 196 19.55 20.29 9.67
CA ASP A 196 20.95 20.29 9.24
C ASP A 196 21.07 20.88 7.83
N ILE A 197 20.21 20.42 6.90
CA ILE A 197 20.18 20.90 5.53
C ILE A 197 19.73 22.36 5.47
N GLU A 198 18.74 22.75 6.27
CA GLU A 198 18.29 24.13 6.39
C GLU A 198 19.43 25.05 6.83
N ALA A 199 20.19 24.66 7.85
CA ALA A 199 21.37 25.42 8.32
C ALA A 199 22.50 25.45 7.27
N GLU A 200 22.75 24.34 6.56
CA GLU A 200 23.70 24.26 5.46
C GLU A 200 23.33 25.25 4.33
N VAL A 201 22.07 25.26 3.91
CA VAL A 201 21.58 26.14 2.83
C VAL A 201 21.62 27.61 3.26
N LEU A 202 21.23 27.92 4.50
CA LEU A 202 21.29 29.28 5.03
C LEU A 202 22.73 29.79 5.09
N SER A 203 23.65 29.00 5.63
CA SER A 203 25.06 29.40 5.76
C SER A 203 25.78 29.52 4.41
N THR A 204 25.46 28.66 3.45
CA THR A 204 26.13 28.61 2.14
C THR A 204 25.61 29.68 1.18
N TYR A 205 24.28 29.86 1.11
CA TYR A 205 23.64 30.69 0.08
C TYR A 205 23.02 31.99 0.63
N PHE A 206 22.69 32.05 1.92
CA PHE A 206 21.99 33.18 2.52
C PHE A 206 22.67 33.72 3.80
N PRO A 207 23.96 34.10 3.77
CA PRO A 207 24.68 34.55 4.98
C PRO A 207 24.10 35.85 5.58
N GLY A 208 23.39 36.65 4.78
CA GLY A 208 22.68 37.87 5.22
C GLY A 208 21.21 37.67 5.61
N GLY A 209 20.76 36.41 5.68
CA GLY A 209 19.37 36.00 5.85
C GLY A 209 18.55 36.04 4.56
N VAL A 210 17.43 35.32 4.56
CA VAL A 210 16.49 35.29 3.43
C VAL A 210 15.67 36.58 3.40
N ARG A 211 15.75 37.35 2.31
CA ARG A 211 15.06 38.65 2.16
C ARG A 211 14.22 38.73 0.89
N GLY A 212 13.03 39.31 1.01
CA GLY A 212 12.08 39.49 -0.11
C GLY A 212 11.38 38.20 -0.55
N GLY A 213 10.34 38.34 -1.40
CA GLY A 213 9.60 37.19 -1.94
C GLY A 213 10.49 36.26 -2.77
N LYS A 214 11.20 36.82 -3.77
CA LYS A 214 12.14 36.07 -4.62
C LYS A 214 13.20 35.30 -3.82
N GLY A 215 13.71 35.89 -2.73
CA GLY A 215 14.69 35.23 -1.87
C GLY A 215 14.09 34.05 -1.11
N LYS A 216 12.81 34.12 -0.69
CA LYS A 216 12.10 33.00 -0.08
C LYS A 216 11.87 31.86 -1.06
N ASP A 217 11.49 32.18 -2.30
CA ASP A 217 11.26 31.18 -3.35
C ASP A 217 12.57 30.46 -3.71
N GLU A 218 13.67 31.21 -3.84
CA GLU A 218 15.00 30.68 -4.10
C GLU A 218 15.51 29.81 -2.93
N PHE A 219 15.26 30.22 -1.69
CA PHE A 219 15.57 29.44 -0.50
C PHE A 219 14.79 28.12 -0.47
N ALA A 220 13.47 28.18 -0.69
CA ALA A 220 12.61 26.99 -0.72
C ALA A 220 13.08 26.00 -1.80
N ARG A 221 13.40 26.47 -3.01
CA ARG A 221 13.88 25.63 -4.10
C ARG A 221 15.20 24.94 -3.77
N ARG A 222 16.19 25.66 -3.25
CA ARG A 222 17.48 25.05 -2.85
C ARG A 222 17.34 24.08 -1.69
N LEU A 223 16.47 24.39 -0.75
CA LEU A 223 16.16 23.50 0.37
C LEU A 223 15.54 22.19 -0.13
N ALA A 224 14.53 22.27 -1.00
CA ALA A 224 13.90 21.10 -1.61
C ALA A 224 14.89 20.27 -2.45
N GLU A 225 15.74 20.91 -3.26
CA GLU A 225 16.78 20.23 -4.05
C GLU A 225 17.73 19.44 -3.14
N ARG A 226 18.25 20.09 -2.10
CA ARG A 226 19.20 19.45 -1.17
C ARG A 226 18.55 18.35 -0.33
N LEU A 227 17.30 18.52 0.08
CA LEU A 227 16.49 17.47 0.72
C LEU A 227 16.25 16.28 -0.23
N GLY A 228 15.97 16.56 -1.51
CA GLY A 228 15.82 15.54 -2.55
C GLY A 228 17.10 14.74 -2.77
N GLU A 229 18.27 15.39 -2.78
CA GLU A 229 19.56 14.70 -2.86
C GLU A 229 19.83 13.78 -1.67
N ALA A 230 19.54 14.26 -0.45
CA ALA A 230 19.71 13.48 0.77
C ALA A 230 18.77 12.26 0.78
N ARG A 231 17.54 12.43 0.31
CA ARG A 231 16.55 11.35 0.13
C ARG A 231 16.99 10.32 -0.90
N ASP A 232 17.59 10.75 -2.00
CA ASP A 232 18.01 9.88 -3.10
C ASP A 232 19.39 9.25 -2.90
N GLU A 233 20.16 9.70 -1.90
CA GLU A 233 21.49 9.16 -1.60
C GLU A 233 21.52 7.63 -1.41
N PRO A 234 20.63 7.02 -0.60
CA PRO A 234 20.56 5.56 -0.44
C PRO A 234 20.35 4.79 -1.76
N LYS A 235 19.81 5.47 -2.79
CA LYS A 235 19.49 4.90 -4.12
C LYS A 235 20.64 5.05 -5.13
N LYS A 236 21.78 5.63 -4.74
CA LYS A 236 22.96 5.79 -5.61
C LYS A 236 23.42 4.47 -6.25
N LEU A 237 23.35 3.35 -5.51
CA LEU A 237 23.76 2.05 -6.04
C LEU A 237 22.83 1.53 -7.13
N LYS A 238 21.51 1.72 -7.00
CA LYS A 238 20.53 1.42 -8.05
C LYS A 238 20.88 2.15 -9.35
N ARG A 239 21.15 3.46 -9.28
CA ARG A 239 21.51 4.26 -10.46
C ARG A 239 22.76 3.71 -11.17
N LYS A 240 23.78 3.28 -10.41
CA LYS A 240 24.99 2.65 -10.95
C LYS A 240 24.69 1.30 -11.63
N LEU A 241 23.86 0.46 -11.02
CA LEU A 241 23.45 -0.82 -11.60
C LEU A 241 22.68 -0.63 -12.90
N GLN A 242 21.71 0.26 -12.93
CA GLN A 242 20.92 0.55 -14.13
C GLN A 242 21.76 1.10 -15.29
N GLN A 243 22.71 1.98 -15.00
CA GLN A 243 23.66 2.49 -16.01
C GLN A 243 24.51 1.35 -16.59
N ASN A 244 25.04 0.48 -15.73
CA ASN A 244 25.84 -0.68 -16.17
C ASN A 244 25.01 -1.71 -16.94
N GLY A 245 23.79 -1.98 -16.50
CA GLY A 245 22.83 -2.87 -17.15
C GLY A 245 22.41 -2.37 -18.54
N ALA A 246 22.14 -1.07 -18.68
CA ALA A 246 21.85 -0.45 -19.97
C ALA A 246 23.03 -0.57 -20.94
N VAL A 247 24.26 -0.32 -20.47
CA VAL A 247 25.49 -0.51 -21.26
C VAL A 247 25.65 -1.98 -21.66
N ALA A 248 25.39 -2.92 -20.76
CA ALA A 248 25.46 -4.36 -21.04
C ALA A 248 24.37 -4.81 -22.05
N ALA A 249 23.16 -4.25 -21.98
CA ALA A 249 22.09 -4.52 -22.93
C ALA A 249 22.40 -3.97 -24.34
N ILE A 250 23.04 -2.80 -24.44
CA ILE A 250 23.52 -2.23 -25.71
C ILE A 250 24.64 -3.10 -26.31
N LYS A 251 25.58 -3.57 -25.48
CA LYS A 251 26.64 -4.49 -25.92
C LYS A 251 26.06 -5.83 -26.39
N ARG A 252 25.10 -6.40 -25.65
CA ARG A 252 24.39 -7.64 -26.04
C ARG A 252 23.65 -7.48 -27.37
N ARG A 253 22.92 -6.38 -27.59
CA ARG A 253 22.26 -6.09 -28.87
C ARG A 253 23.22 -6.00 -30.07
N LYS A 254 24.48 -5.61 -29.85
CA LYS A 254 25.51 -5.60 -30.90
C LYS A 254 26.08 -6.99 -31.22
N VAL A 255 25.96 -7.97 -30.31
CA VAL A 255 26.49 -9.34 -30.49
C VAL A 255 25.44 -10.31 -31.07
N VAL A 256 24.16 -9.92 -31.13
CA VAL A 256 23.07 -10.73 -31.73
C VAL A 256 23.22 -10.95 -33.25
N ASN A 257 24.15 -10.26 -33.91
CA ASN A 257 24.52 -10.54 -35.32
C ASN A 257 25.54 -11.69 -35.48
N GLY A 258 25.84 -12.44 -34.42
CA GLY A 258 26.72 -13.63 -34.45
C GLY A 258 26.04 -14.86 -33.86
N ASP A 259 26.19 -15.97 -34.56
CA ASP A 259 25.75 -17.36 -34.31
C ASP A 259 25.20 -17.70 -32.91
N VAL A 260 23.99 -18.28 -32.90
CA VAL A 260 23.27 -18.69 -31.68
C VAL A 260 23.74 -20.07 -31.24
N ALA A 261 24.67 -20.12 -30.30
CA ALA A 261 25.00 -21.36 -29.60
C ALA A 261 23.86 -21.72 -28.61
N ASN A 262 23.25 -22.89 -28.82
CA ASN A 262 22.29 -23.50 -27.91
C ASN A 262 22.96 -23.81 -26.55
N GLY A 263 22.56 -23.07 -25.52
CA GLY A 263 22.98 -23.32 -24.14
C GLY A 263 22.18 -22.45 -23.17
N THR A 264 21.03 -22.95 -22.72
CA THR A 264 20.20 -22.36 -21.66
C THR A 264 20.80 -22.60 -20.27
N HIS A 265 21.95 -21.98 -19.99
CA HIS A 265 22.32 -21.65 -18.61
C HIS A 265 22.14 -20.14 -18.46
N GLY A 266 21.17 -19.73 -17.65
CA GLY A 266 20.98 -18.32 -17.28
C GLY A 266 22.25 -17.82 -16.60
N SER A 267 23.13 -17.20 -17.38
CA SER A 267 24.43 -16.75 -16.89
C SER A 267 24.20 -15.54 -15.99
N TYR A 268 24.37 -15.75 -14.68
CA TYR A 268 24.40 -14.75 -13.61
C TYR A 268 25.50 -13.71 -13.89
N ASN A 269 25.22 -12.78 -14.80
CA ASN A 269 26.19 -11.80 -15.33
C ASN A 269 26.09 -10.44 -14.63
N ASP A 270 25.48 -10.38 -13.45
CA ASP A 270 25.34 -9.14 -12.70
C ASP A 270 26.71 -8.70 -12.14
N PRO A 271 27.00 -7.39 -12.14
CA PRO A 271 28.29 -6.88 -11.69
C PRO A 271 28.53 -7.22 -10.21
N PRO A 272 29.79 -7.51 -9.82
CA PRO A 272 30.10 -7.76 -8.43
C PRO A 272 29.85 -6.51 -7.58
N LEU A 273 29.08 -6.67 -6.50
CA LEU A 273 28.83 -5.60 -5.54
C LEU A 273 30.03 -5.42 -4.59
N ASP A 274 30.30 -4.17 -4.21
CA ASP A 274 31.38 -3.84 -3.26
C ASP A 274 31.10 -4.47 -1.88
N PRO A 275 31.97 -5.37 -1.39
CA PRO A 275 31.78 -6.11 -0.15
C PRO A 275 31.59 -5.22 1.09
N LYS A 276 32.12 -3.99 1.09
CA LYS A 276 32.02 -3.06 2.24
C LYS A 276 30.69 -2.32 2.30
N THR A 277 29.87 -2.41 1.27
CA THR A 277 28.57 -1.74 1.23
C THR A 277 27.66 -2.31 2.32
N VAL A 278 27.05 -1.44 3.13
CA VAL A 278 26.06 -1.83 4.13
C VAL A 278 24.67 -1.68 3.50
N LEU A 279 23.85 -2.73 3.61
CA LEU A 279 22.51 -2.79 3.05
C LEU A 279 21.46 -2.83 4.16
N ARG A 280 20.29 -2.25 3.88
CA ARG A 280 19.07 -2.38 4.68
C ARG A 280 17.84 -2.45 3.78
N ILE A 281 16.71 -2.85 4.36
CA ILE A 281 15.42 -2.89 3.68
C ILE A 281 14.83 -1.49 3.57
N ASN A 282 14.22 -1.21 2.43
CA ASN A 282 13.48 0.01 2.18
C ASN A 282 11.98 -0.21 2.37
N TYR A 283 11.48 0.11 3.56
CA TYR A 283 10.07 -0.08 3.88
C TYR A 283 9.15 0.83 3.06
N GLU A 284 9.56 2.03 2.65
CA GLU A 284 8.74 2.91 1.79
C GLU A 284 8.39 2.23 0.47
N LYS A 285 9.37 1.56 -0.15
CA LYS A 285 9.13 0.84 -1.40
C LYS A 285 8.29 -0.42 -1.18
N CYS A 286 8.52 -1.14 -0.08
CA CYS A 286 7.67 -2.27 0.30
C CYS A 286 6.20 -1.83 0.45
N LEU A 287 5.94 -0.63 0.99
CA LEU A 287 4.58 -0.09 1.13
C LEU A 287 3.94 0.21 -0.22
N VAL A 288 4.68 0.69 -1.22
CA VAL A 288 4.16 0.86 -2.59
C VAL A 288 3.68 -0.46 -3.16
N ASP A 289 4.48 -1.51 -3.01
CA ASP A 289 4.15 -2.82 -3.57
C ASP A 289 2.98 -3.46 -2.79
N LEU A 290 2.91 -3.29 -1.46
CA LEU A 290 1.75 -3.70 -0.63
C LEU A 290 0.47 -2.92 -0.97
N ARG A 291 0.56 -1.62 -1.24
CA ARG A 291 -0.56 -0.80 -1.71
C ARG A 291 -1.10 -1.34 -3.01
N ASN A 292 -0.21 -1.64 -3.95
CA ASN A 292 -0.59 -2.15 -5.26
C ASN A 292 -1.30 -3.50 -5.14
N GLU A 293 -0.80 -4.42 -4.31
CA GLU A 293 -1.48 -5.69 -4.01
C GLU A 293 -2.89 -5.46 -3.45
N GLN A 294 -3.03 -4.50 -2.53
CA GLN A 294 -4.32 -4.20 -1.91
C GLN A 294 -5.31 -3.52 -2.87
N LEU A 295 -4.83 -2.64 -3.75
CA LEU A 295 -5.64 -2.03 -4.80
C LEU A 295 -6.10 -3.07 -5.84
N ALA A 296 -5.24 -4.02 -6.20
CA ALA A 296 -5.61 -5.13 -7.08
C ALA A 296 -6.68 -6.03 -6.44
N LYS A 297 -6.54 -6.35 -5.15
CA LYS A 297 -7.56 -7.08 -4.37
C LYS A 297 -8.89 -6.33 -4.34
N ALA A 298 -8.87 -5.02 -4.07
CA ALA A 298 -10.07 -4.19 -4.10
C ALA A 298 -10.73 -4.20 -5.49
N ALA A 299 -9.97 -4.04 -6.57
CA ALA A 299 -10.50 -4.12 -7.93
C ALA A 299 -11.14 -5.50 -8.24
N SER A 300 -10.61 -6.59 -7.67
CA SER A 300 -11.19 -7.93 -7.79
C SER A 300 -12.55 -8.04 -7.13
N GLU A 301 -12.74 -7.39 -5.98
CA GLU A 301 -14.02 -7.39 -5.25
C GLU A 301 -15.08 -6.51 -5.94
N PHE A 302 -14.68 -5.40 -6.57
CA PHE A 302 -15.62 -4.48 -7.22
C PHE A 302 -15.98 -4.86 -8.66
N VAL A 303 -15.01 -5.38 -9.44
CA VAL A 303 -15.17 -5.54 -10.89
C VAL A 303 -15.00 -7.00 -11.33
N GLY A 304 -14.06 -7.73 -10.72
CA GLY A 304 -13.82 -9.15 -10.97
C GLY A 304 -12.35 -9.50 -11.23
N GLU A 305 -12.05 -10.80 -11.14
CA GLU A 305 -10.68 -11.34 -11.13
C GLU A 305 -9.86 -11.02 -12.40
N THR A 306 -10.45 -11.17 -13.58
CA THR A 306 -9.76 -10.90 -14.86
C THR A 306 -9.36 -9.43 -14.97
N THR A 307 -10.28 -8.52 -14.63
CA THR A 307 -10.01 -7.07 -14.64
C THR A 307 -8.94 -6.71 -13.61
N ALA A 308 -9.00 -7.31 -12.42
CA ALA A 308 -8.01 -7.11 -11.37
C ALA A 308 -6.61 -7.58 -11.75
N ALA A 309 -6.50 -8.71 -12.48
CA ALA A 309 -5.22 -9.20 -12.97
C ALA A 309 -4.56 -8.22 -13.97
N ILE A 310 -5.36 -7.60 -14.85
CA ILE A 310 -4.89 -6.57 -15.79
C ILE A 310 -4.46 -5.32 -15.01
N TYR A 311 -5.25 -4.93 -14.00
CA TYR A 311 -4.94 -3.80 -13.12
C TYR A 311 -3.67 -4.02 -12.29
N ASP A 312 -3.42 -5.23 -11.78
CA ASP A 312 -2.20 -5.58 -11.04
C ASP A 312 -0.95 -5.35 -11.91
N ILE A 313 -0.98 -5.74 -13.18
CA ILE A 313 0.15 -5.53 -14.10
C ILE A 313 0.37 -4.04 -14.37
N LEU A 314 -0.71 -3.27 -14.55
CA LEU A 314 -0.65 -1.83 -14.69
C LEU A 314 -0.01 -1.18 -13.45
N LEU A 315 -0.44 -1.58 -12.26
CA LEU A 315 0.11 -1.12 -10.99
C LEU A 315 1.58 -1.48 -10.82
N ARG A 316 2.01 -2.69 -11.25
CA ARG A 316 3.43 -3.07 -11.27
C ARG A 316 4.25 -2.18 -12.19
N LEU A 317 3.72 -1.82 -13.37
CA LEU A 317 4.41 -0.91 -14.30
C LEU A 317 4.53 0.51 -13.73
N LEU A 318 3.46 1.03 -13.11
CA LEU A 318 3.51 2.29 -12.37
C LEU A 318 4.48 2.22 -11.19
N GLY A 319 4.48 1.12 -10.45
CA GLY A 319 5.34 0.87 -9.29
C GLY A 319 6.83 0.89 -9.61
N LYS A 320 7.25 0.67 -10.86
CA LYS A 320 8.67 0.85 -11.27
C LYS A 320 9.11 2.32 -11.26
N LYS A 321 8.15 3.24 -11.41
CA LYS A 321 8.36 4.70 -11.47
C LYS A 321 8.03 5.38 -10.13
N VAL A 322 7.22 4.75 -9.29
CA VAL A 322 6.79 5.27 -7.97
C VAL A 322 7.59 4.61 -6.85
N ALA A 323 8.29 5.44 -6.07
CA ALA A 323 9.16 4.97 -4.98
C ALA A 323 8.50 4.97 -3.59
N ARG A 324 7.44 5.75 -3.38
CA ARG A 324 6.72 5.89 -2.09
C ARG A 324 5.24 6.15 -2.32
N CYS A 325 4.42 5.85 -1.33
CA CYS A 325 2.98 6.07 -1.41
C CYS A 325 2.61 7.54 -1.22
N VAL A 326 3.16 8.17 -0.18
CA VAL A 326 2.87 9.56 0.20
C VAL A 326 4.05 10.45 -0.18
N GLY A 327 3.78 11.54 -0.91
CA GLY A 327 4.77 12.56 -1.24
C GLY A 327 5.18 13.39 -0.03
N ASP A 328 6.37 13.99 -0.08
CA ASP A 328 6.81 14.97 0.91
C ASP A 328 6.56 16.37 0.36
N LEU A 329 5.54 17.06 0.88
CA LEU A 329 5.18 18.42 0.44
C LEU A 329 6.35 19.41 0.46
N LYS A 330 7.34 19.21 1.34
CA LYS A 330 8.51 20.10 1.43
C LYS A 330 9.52 19.88 0.30
N ILE A 331 9.47 18.73 -0.35
CA ILE A 331 10.40 18.35 -1.43
C ILE A 331 9.67 18.39 -2.77
N ASP A 332 8.49 17.78 -2.81
CA ASP A 332 7.74 17.50 -4.03
C ASP A 332 6.71 18.61 -4.35
N GLY A 333 6.41 19.52 -3.41
CA GLY A 333 5.38 20.57 -3.57
C GLY A 333 5.83 21.89 -4.20
N LEU A 334 7.06 21.96 -4.71
CA LEU A 334 7.61 23.15 -5.38
C LEU A 334 7.74 22.99 -6.90
N GLU A 335 7.37 21.82 -7.43
CA GLU A 335 7.20 21.63 -8.86
C GLU A 335 5.91 22.35 -9.27
N ASP A 336 5.94 23.17 -10.33
CA ASP A 336 4.71 23.75 -10.88
C ASP A 336 3.80 22.57 -11.29
N ASP A 337 2.53 22.54 -10.85
CA ASP A 337 1.59 21.45 -11.13
C ASP A 337 1.45 21.15 -12.65
N ASP A 338 1.78 22.12 -13.51
CA ASP A 338 1.79 22.01 -14.97
C ASP A 338 3.07 21.33 -15.55
N GLU A 339 4.16 21.18 -14.78
CA GLU A 339 5.45 20.66 -15.25
C GLU A 339 5.78 19.22 -14.80
N SER A 340 5.13 18.69 -13.76
CA SER A 340 5.38 17.31 -13.30
C SER A 340 4.64 16.31 -14.21
N PRO A 341 5.33 15.48 -15.01
CA PRO A 341 4.65 14.58 -15.93
C PRO A 341 3.97 13.46 -15.14
N ASP A 342 2.66 13.31 -15.37
CA ASP A 342 1.89 12.16 -14.87
C ASP A 342 2.67 10.85 -15.11
N VAL A 343 2.66 9.97 -14.10
CA VAL A 343 3.24 8.64 -14.25
C VAL A 343 2.30 7.81 -15.11
N LEU A 344 2.57 7.75 -16.41
CA LEU A 344 1.70 7.08 -17.39
C LEU A 344 2.18 5.66 -17.74
N VAL A 345 1.23 4.80 -18.08
CA VAL A 345 1.43 3.49 -18.72
C VAL A 345 0.66 3.45 -20.04
N THR A 346 1.29 2.93 -21.09
CA THR A 346 0.61 2.78 -22.38
C THR A 346 -0.11 1.44 -22.52
N THR A 347 -1.13 1.38 -23.36
CA THR A 347 -1.81 0.11 -23.70
C THR A 347 -0.83 -0.96 -24.21
N MET A 348 0.18 -0.55 -24.99
CA MET A 348 1.16 -1.47 -25.56
C MET A 348 2.14 -1.98 -24.50
N ASP A 349 2.62 -1.12 -23.60
CA ASP A 349 3.46 -1.54 -22.47
C ASP A 349 2.74 -2.58 -21.62
N LEU A 350 1.44 -2.38 -21.40
CA LEU A 350 0.61 -3.31 -20.65
C LEU A 350 0.47 -4.65 -21.37
N LEU A 351 0.18 -4.62 -22.68
CA LEU A 351 0.03 -5.82 -23.50
C LEU A 351 1.32 -6.65 -23.52
N ASP A 352 2.48 -6.01 -23.64
CA ASP A 352 3.79 -6.66 -23.67
C ASP A 352 4.15 -7.35 -22.35
N ASN A 353 3.58 -6.88 -21.23
CA ASN A 353 3.78 -7.46 -19.89
C ASN A 353 2.62 -8.35 -19.43
N LEU A 354 1.55 -8.49 -20.22
CA LEU A 354 0.39 -9.31 -19.88
C LEU A 354 0.68 -10.80 -20.16
N PRO A 355 0.68 -11.68 -19.16
CA PRO A 355 0.93 -13.10 -19.38
C PRO A 355 -0.15 -13.70 -20.29
N THR A 356 0.28 -14.62 -21.16
CA THR A 356 -0.60 -15.30 -22.12
C THR A 356 -1.64 -16.20 -21.45
N SER A 357 -1.42 -16.57 -20.18
CA SER A 357 -2.35 -17.34 -19.35
C SER A 357 -3.61 -16.57 -18.97
N VAL A 358 -3.60 -15.24 -18.99
CA VAL A 358 -4.78 -14.42 -18.66
C VAL A 358 -5.73 -14.38 -19.86
N ASP A 359 -6.95 -14.85 -19.65
CA ASP A 359 -8.04 -14.78 -20.62
C ASP A 359 -8.79 -13.44 -20.50
N VAL A 360 -8.38 -12.47 -21.32
CA VAL A 360 -9.02 -11.14 -21.46
C VAL A 360 -10.40 -11.19 -22.12
N GLY A 361 -10.82 -12.33 -22.67
CA GLY A 361 -12.19 -12.50 -23.16
C GLY A 361 -13.21 -12.77 -22.05
N SER A 362 -12.73 -13.10 -20.84
CA SER A 362 -13.56 -13.44 -19.68
C SER A 362 -13.98 -12.20 -18.89
N GLY A 363 -15.14 -12.25 -18.24
CA GLY A 363 -15.61 -11.18 -17.34
C GLY A 363 -16.22 -9.95 -18.01
N ILE A 364 -16.08 -9.77 -19.33
CA ILE A 364 -16.75 -8.70 -20.07
C ILE A 364 -18.07 -9.19 -20.67
N GLY A 365 -19.15 -8.45 -20.42
CA GLY A 365 -20.45 -8.67 -21.06
C GLY A 365 -20.39 -8.40 -22.57
N LYS A 366 -20.84 -9.37 -23.39
CA LYS A 366 -20.93 -9.19 -24.85
C LYS A 366 -22.17 -8.36 -25.19
N VAL A 367 -21.97 -7.07 -25.46
CA VAL A 367 -23.05 -6.15 -25.86
C VAL A 367 -22.89 -5.77 -27.34
N LYS A 368 -24.00 -5.69 -28.08
CA LYS A 368 -23.99 -5.20 -29.47
C LYS A 368 -23.49 -3.76 -29.51
N ALA A 369 -22.63 -3.43 -30.49
CA ALA A 369 -22.03 -2.10 -30.63
C ALA A 369 -23.05 -0.95 -30.69
N SER A 370 -24.27 -1.22 -31.16
CA SER A 370 -25.38 -0.25 -31.21
C SER A 370 -25.94 0.16 -29.84
N ARG A 371 -25.61 -0.58 -28.76
CA ARG A 371 -26.06 -0.31 -27.39
C ARG A 371 -24.95 0.25 -26.50
N THR A 372 -23.77 0.48 -27.06
CA THR A 372 -22.60 1.00 -26.35
C THR A 372 -22.26 2.39 -26.92
N ASP A 373 -22.30 3.42 -26.08
CA ASP A 373 -21.78 4.73 -26.47
C ASP A 373 -20.26 4.77 -26.31
N ARG A 374 -19.55 4.47 -27.40
CA ARG A 374 -18.08 4.49 -27.43
C ARG A 374 -17.50 5.87 -27.14
N ARG A 375 -18.18 6.95 -27.53
CA ARG A 375 -17.66 8.31 -27.32
C ARG A 375 -17.67 8.69 -25.84
N SER A 376 -18.74 8.31 -25.12
CA SER A 376 -18.80 8.52 -23.68
C SER A 376 -17.81 7.62 -22.93
N ALA A 377 -17.71 6.34 -23.29
CA ALA A 377 -16.82 5.40 -22.63
C ALA A 377 -15.33 5.78 -22.81
N GLU A 378 -14.93 6.25 -24.00
CA GLU A 378 -13.56 6.65 -24.30
C GLU A 378 -13.25 8.11 -23.91
N LYS A 379 -14.13 8.77 -23.14
CA LYS A 379 -13.91 10.15 -22.72
C LYS A 379 -12.56 10.28 -22.02
N VAL A 380 -11.71 11.15 -22.57
CA VAL A 380 -10.39 11.45 -22.02
C VAL A 380 -10.55 12.43 -20.88
N GLN A 381 -9.86 12.16 -19.78
CA GLN A 381 -9.71 13.05 -18.65
C GLN A 381 -8.22 13.36 -18.46
N GLU A 382 -7.78 14.47 -19.04
CA GLU A 382 -6.36 14.86 -19.07
C GLU A 382 -5.82 15.22 -17.67
N ARG A 383 -6.66 15.73 -16.78
CA ARG A 383 -6.27 16.19 -15.44
C ARG A 383 -6.89 15.33 -14.33
N PRO A 384 -6.21 15.15 -13.19
CA PRO A 384 -6.77 14.45 -12.04
C PRO A 384 -8.08 15.11 -11.58
N PRO A 385 -9.01 14.35 -10.97
CA PRO A 385 -10.23 14.93 -10.41
C PRO A 385 -9.90 15.91 -9.29
N HIS A 386 -10.51 17.10 -9.31
CA HIS A 386 -10.33 18.08 -8.25
C HIS A 386 -10.82 17.50 -6.92
N ILE A 387 -9.91 17.42 -5.93
CA ILE A 387 -10.27 17.08 -4.56
C ILE A 387 -10.95 18.33 -4.00
N LYS A 388 -12.19 18.20 -3.53
CA LYS A 388 -12.87 19.32 -2.86
C LYS A 388 -12.20 19.53 -1.51
N THR A 389 -11.51 20.65 -1.32
CA THR A 389 -10.97 21.00 0.00
C THR A 389 -11.98 21.88 0.74
N PHE A 390 -12.02 21.80 2.08
CA PHE A 390 -12.87 22.66 2.90
C PHE A 390 -12.58 24.17 2.70
N ALA A 391 -11.38 24.52 2.22
CA ALA A 391 -11.03 25.90 1.88
C ALA A 391 -11.83 26.42 0.67
N ASP A 392 -12.11 25.55 -0.30
CA ASP A 392 -12.90 25.90 -1.49
C ASP A 392 -14.37 26.20 -1.15
N GLU A 393 -14.89 25.71 -0.01
CA GLU A 393 -16.25 26.08 0.46
C GLU A 393 -16.30 27.46 1.10
N ALA A 394 -15.17 28.01 1.56
CA ALA A 394 -15.10 29.35 2.17
C ALA A 394 -14.88 30.46 1.14
N GLU A 395 -14.39 30.13 -0.06
CA GLU A 395 -14.14 31.11 -1.14
C GLU A 395 -15.34 31.26 -2.11
N VAL A 396 -16.40 30.47 -1.96
CA VAL A 396 -17.62 30.58 -2.80
C VAL A 396 -18.76 31.27 -2.03
N GLU A 397 -18.49 32.47 -1.53
CA GLU A 397 -19.49 33.52 -1.29
C GLU A 397 -18.93 34.83 -1.83
N GLY A 398 -18.81 34.96 -3.15
CA GLY A 398 -18.22 36.17 -3.72
C GLY A 398 -18.29 36.37 -5.23
N ASP A 399 -18.57 35.34 -6.04
CA ASP A 399 -18.74 35.54 -7.48
C ASP A 399 -20.21 35.37 -7.88
N ALA A 400 -20.80 36.50 -8.26
CA ALA A 400 -22.09 36.55 -8.88
C ALA A 400 -22.03 35.80 -10.20
N SER A 401 -22.82 34.75 -10.32
CA SER A 401 -23.18 34.09 -11.58
C SER A 401 -23.64 35.14 -12.59
N SER A 402 -22.73 35.54 -13.49
CA SER A 402 -23.03 36.16 -14.77
C SER A 402 -22.52 35.17 -15.81
N ASP A 403 -23.44 34.38 -16.36
CA ASP A 403 -23.43 33.89 -17.74
C ASP A 403 -24.63 32.94 -17.88
N GLU A 404 -25.83 33.54 -17.91
CA GLU A 404 -26.97 32.95 -18.62
C GLU A 404 -26.79 33.37 -20.09
N GLU A 405 -26.21 32.49 -20.92
CA GLU A 405 -26.43 32.59 -22.35
C GLU A 405 -27.78 31.93 -22.67
N GLU A 406 -28.76 32.80 -22.89
CA GLU A 406 -30.05 32.51 -23.48
C GLU A 406 -29.85 31.80 -24.83
N ILE A 407 -30.36 30.58 -24.96
CA ILE A 407 -30.54 29.93 -26.26
C ILE A 407 -31.81 30.52 -26.84
N GLU A 408 -31.65 31.46 -27.78
CA GLU A 408 -32.73 32.04 -28.56
C GLU A 408 -33.46 30.97 -29.39
N ASP A 409 -34.75 30.82 -29.13
CA ASP A 409 -35.72 30.13 -29.98
C ASP A 409 -35.89 30.93 -31.29
N GLU A 410 -35.22 30.52 -32.36
CA GLU A 410 -35.64 30.89 -33.72
C GLU A 410 -36.50 29.77 -34.33
N SER A 411 -37.80 29.99 -34.24
CA SER A 411 -38.79 29.36 -35.10
C SER A 411 -38.61 29.87 -36.53
N ASP A 412 -38.40 28.97 -37.50
CA ASP A 412 -38.82 29.25 -38.87
C ASP A 412 -39.51 28.04 -39.51
N GLY A 413 -40.67 28.34 -40.10
CA GLY A 413 -41.65 27.40 -40.63
C GLY A 413 -41.44 27.05 -42.11
N PRO A 414 -42.45 26.49 -42.81
CA PRO A 414 -42.30 25.24 -43.57
C PRO A 414 -42.33 25.37 -45.11
N GLY A 415 -41.83 24.34 -45.81
CA GLY A 415 -41.95 24.10 -47.26
C GLY A 415 -40.59 23.80 -47.91
N ASP A 416 -40.41 22.95 -48.91
CA ASP A 416 -41.31 22.20 -49.77
C ASP A 416 -40.54 21.00 -50.37
N SER A 417 -41.34 20.06 -50.85
CA SER A 417 -41.13 18.76 -51.50
C SER A 417 -40.07 18.59 -52.60
N GLN A 418 -39.57 17.35 -52.73
CA GLN A 418 -39.45 16.51 -53.95
C GLN A 418 -38.81 15.16 -53.54
N SER A 419 -39.57 14.08 -53.33
CA SER A 419 -40.09 13.10 -54.31
C SER A 419 -39.03 12.42 -55.18
N ASP A 420 -38.74 11.15 -54.88
CA ASP A 420 -38.76 10.00 -55.79
C ASP A 420 -38.55 8.75 -54.90
N GLY A 421 -39.42 7.75 -54.80
CA GLY A 421 -40.51 7.33 -55.67
C GLY A 421 -40.17 5.99 -56.31
N GLU A 422 -40.31 4.87 -55.57
CA GLU A 422 -40.71 3.60 -56.20
C GLU A 422 -41.49 2.70 -55.25
N LYS A 423 -42.64 2.25 -55.76
CA LYS A 423 -43.78 1.67 -55.04
C LYS A 423 -43.72 0.14 -54.93
N PRO A 424 -44.48 -0.46 -54.00
CA PRO A 424 -44.75 -1.89 -53.94
C PRO A 424 -46.00 -2.27 -54.77
N ASN A 425 -46.00 -3.46 -55.36
CA ASN A 425 -47.17 -4.19 -55.88
C ASN A 425 -46.74 -5.65 -56.09
N GLY A 426 -47.49 -6.72 -55.83
CA GLY A 426 -48.83 -6.92 -55.30
C GLY A 426 -49.21 -8.42 -55.44
N HIS A 427 -50.05 -8.93 -54.53
CA HIS A 427 -51.06 -10.01 -54.66
C HIS A 427 -50.71 -11.40 -55.23
N ASN A 428 -50.91 -12.46 -54.43
CA ASN A 428 -52.04 -13.42 -54.59
C ASN A 428 -52.12 -14.49 -53.46
N SER A 429 -53.35 -14.95 -53.20
CA SER A 429 -53.86 -15.74 -52.07
C SER A 429 -53.61 -17.29 -52.17
N PRO A 430 -54.35 -18.19 -51.46
CA PRO A 430 -53.92 -18.92 -50.26
C PRO A 430 -53.91 -20.47 -50.41
N ALA A 431 -53.63 -21.19 -49.30
CA ALA A 431 -53.66 -22.66 -49.04
C ALA A 431 -52.24 -23.27 -48.91
N THR A 432 -51.92 -24.24 -48.05
CA THR A 432 -52.69 -25.28 -47.35
C THR A 432 -51.86 -25.78 -46.15
N LYS A 433 -52.53 -26.33 -45.13
CA LYS A 433 -51.97 -27.01 -43.95
C LYS A 433 -50.86 -28.03 -44.30
N VAL A 434 -49.77 -28.07 -43.51
CA VAL A 434 -49.17 -29.33 -43.03
C VAL A 434 -48.63 -29.13 -41.62
N ASN A 435 -49.15 -29.94 -40.70
CA ASN A 435 -48.73 -30.07 -39.31
C ASN A 435 -47.48 -30.97 -39.27
N GLY A 436 -46.39 -30.52 -38.67
CA GLY A 436 -45.13 -31.25 -38.65
C GLY A 436 -44.33 -30.96 -37.39
N THR A 437 -44.56 -31.77 -36.36
CA THR A 437 -43.78 -31.86 -35.14
C THR A 437 -42.31 -32.16 -35.45
N LYS A 438 -41.42 -31.18 -35.26
CA LYS A 438 -39.99 -31.43 -35.12
C LYS A 438 -39.42 -30.62 -33.97
N ASN A 439 -38.87 -31.36 -33.01
CA ASN A 439 -38.13 -30.90 -31.84
C ASN A 439 -37.24 -29.69 -32.17
N GLY A 440 -37.69 -28.50 -31.75
CA GLY A 440 -36.89 -27.29 -31.75
C GLY A 440 -35.82 -27.41 -30.68
N ARG A 441 -34.63 -27.90 -31.07
CA ARG A 441 -33.41 -27.58 -30.34
C ARG A 441 -33.27 -26.07 -30.43
N VAL A 442 -33.45 -25.37 -29.31
CA VAL A 442 -33.20 -23.93 -29.19
C VAL A 442 -31.74 -23.71 -29.55
N LYS A 443 -31.47 -23.32 -30.80
CA LYS A 443 -30.16 -22.81 -31.18
C LYS A 443 -30.13 -21.39 -30.63
N PHE A 444 -29.36 -21.18 -29.56
CA PHE A 444 -28.89 -19.84 -29.24
C PHE A 444 -28.18 -19.33 -30.48
N GLN A 445 -28.79 -18.32 -31.11
CA GLN A 445 -28.20 -17.61 -32.22
C GLN A 445 -27.10 -16.75 -31.59
N ASP A 446 -25.93 -17.34 -31.41
CA ASP A 446 -24.70 -16.57 -31.23
C ASP A 446 -24.53 -15.78 -32.52
N ASP A 447 -25.07 -14.55 -32.55
CA ASP A 447 -24.67 -13.54 -33.51
C ASP A 447 -23.15 -13.48 -33.40
N VAL A 448 -22.45 -13.93 -34.45
CA VAL A 448 -21.00 -13.98 -34.51
C VAL A 448 -20.50 -12.53 -34.53
N LEU A 449 -20.32 -11.97 -33.34
CA LEU A 449 -19.63 -10.69 -33.14
C LEU A 449 -18.24 -10.82 -33.79
N PRO A 450 -17.74 -9.78 -34.47
CA PRO A 450 -16.39 -9.80 -35.02
C PRO A 450 -15.41 -10.16 -33.89
N LYS A 451 -14.48 -11.09 -34.15
CA LYS A 451 -13.44 -11.48 -33.20
C LYS A 451 -12.68 -10.21 -32.79
N GLN A 452 -12.95 -9.71 -31.59
CA GLN A 452 -12.25 -8.57 -31.02
C GLN A 452 -10.79 -8.96 -30.80
N SER A 453 -9.86 -8.05 -31.08
CA SER A 453 -8.44 -8.29 -30.79
C SER A 453 -8.24 -8.45 -29.28
N ARG A 454 -7.22 -9.21 -28.87
CA ARG A 454 -6.80 -9.31 -27.45
C ARG A 454 -6.59 -7.92 -26.84
N VAL A 455 -6.10 -6.98 -27.65
CA VAL A 455 -5.89 -5.57 -27.28
C VAL A 455 -7.21 -4.86 -27.02
N ASP A 456 -8.22 -5.06 -27.89
CA ASP A 456 -9.53 -4.43 -27.73
C ASP A 456 -10.26 -4.93 -26.49
N GLN A 457 -10.14 -6.23 -26.21
CA GLN A 457 -10.70 -6.85 -25.01
C GLN A 457 -10.01 -6.34 -23.75
N MET A 458 -8.66 -6.26 -23.76
CA MET A 458 -7.90 -5.68 -22.66
C MET A 458 -8.29 -4.21 -22.42
N ARG A 459 -8.43 -3.41 -23.48
CA ARG A 459 -8.86 -2.00 -23.39
C ARG A 459 -10.25 -1.87 -22.77
N GLN A 460 -11.18 -2.78 -23.04
CA GLN A 460 -12.50 -2.77 -22.40
C GLN A 460 -12.42 -2.96 -20.89
N HIS A 461 -11.53 -3.84 -20.40
CA HIS A 461 -11.28 -3.96 -18.96
C HIS A 461 -10.74 -2.67 -18.33
N LEU A 462 -9.85 -1.95 -19.04
CA LEU A 462 -9.32 -0.66 -18.57
C LEU A 462 -10.42 0.41 -18.49
N LEU A 463 -11.29 0.48 -19.51
CA LEU A 463 -12.42 1.40 -19.49
C LEU A 463 -13.41 1.10 -18.36
N LEU A 464 -13.63 -0.18 -18.06
CA LEU A 464 -14.47 -0.59 -16.94
C LEU A 464 -13.92 -0.10 -15.59
N LEU A 465 -12.58 -0.10 -15.41
CA LEU A 465 -11.94 0.46 -14.22
C LEU A 465 -12.14 1.98 -14.11
N CYS A 466 -12.16 2.70 -15.24
CA CYS A 466 -12.42 4.13 -15.28
C CYS A 466 -13.85 4.51 -14.84
N GLU A 467 -14.84 3.69 -15.19
CA GLU A 467 -16.26 3.95 -14.88
C GLU A 467 -16.67 3.56 -13.45
N THR A 468 -15.79 2.88 -12.69
CA THR A 468 -16.09 2.51 -11.30
C THR A 468 -16.32 3.74 -10.41
N LYS A 469 -17.16 3.59 -9.37
CA LYS A 469 -17.40 4.66 -8.39
C LYS A 469 -16.10 5.13 -7.71
N GLN A 470 -15.21 4.19 -7.43
CA GLN A 470 -13.90 4.42 -6.81
C GLN A 470 -12.91 5.10 -7.76
N ARG A 471 -13.14 5.02 -9.08
CA ARG A 471 -12.26 5.51 -10.15
C ARG A 471 -10.84 4.93 -10.05
N PHE A 472 -10.75 3.61 -10.13
CA PHE A 472 -9.46 2.89 -10.07
C PHE A 472 -8.45 3.33 -11.13
N LEU A 473 -8.91 3.86 -12.28
CA LEU A 473 -8.05 4.23 -13.38
C LEU A 473 -8.53 5.53 -14.05
N ARG A 474 -7.60 6.35 -14.52
CA ARG A 474 -7.88 7.52 -15.36
C ARG A 474 -7.36 7.31 -16.78
N HIS A 475 -8.21 7.62 -17.76
CA HIS A 475 -7.87 7.62 -19.18
C HIS A 475 -7.35 9.01 -19.57
N CYS A 476 -6.02 9.15 -19.65
CA CYS A 476 -5.35 10.46 -19.79
C CYS A 476 -5.19 10.91 -21.25
N GLY A 477 -5.42 10.01 -22.20
CA GLY A 477 -5.25 10.26 -23.62
C GLY A 477 -5.27 8.97 -24.41
N PRO A 478 -5.11 9.05 -25.75
CA PRO A 478 -5.12 7.87 -26.59
C PRO A 478 -4.04 6.87 -26.14
N ASP A 479 -4.48 5.68 -25.75
CA ASP A 479 -3.64 4.60 -25.24
C ASP A 479 -2.82 4.93 -23.97
N LYS A 480 -3.22 5.94 -23.19
CA LYS A 480 -2.49 6.37 -21.98
C LYS A 480 -3.36 6.27 -20.73
N TRP A 481 -2.82 5.63 -19.71
CA TRP A 481 -3.52 5.29 -18.48
C TRP A 481 -2.68 5.67 -17.25
N THR A 482 -3.34 6.11 -16.17
CA THR A 482 -2.71 6.31 -14.87
C THR A 482 -3.68 6.04 -13.72
N VAL A 483 -3.15 6.01 -12.51
CA VAL A 483 -3.91 5.87 -11.27
C VAL A 483 -3.69 7.12 -10.44
N ASP A 484 -4.78 7.84 -10.16
CA ASP A 484 -4.78 8.97 -9.24
C ASP A 484 -4.85 8.41 -7.81
N PHE A 485 -3.70 8.07 -7.22
CA PHE A 485 -3.65 7.37 -5.93
C PHE A 485 -4.34 8.13 -4.79
N GLU A 486 -4.11 9.43 -4.65
CA GLU A 486 -4.68 10.24 -3.56
C GLU A 486 -6.23 10.22 -3.51
N PRO A 487 -6.96 10.56 -4.59
CA PRO A 487 -8.42 10.47 -4.57
C PRO A 487 -8.92 9.03 -4.49
N LEU A 488 -8.23 8.06 -5.11
CA LEU A 488 -8.60 6.65 -5.00
C LEU A 488 -8.52 6.15 -3.56
N ILE A 489 -7.42 6.43 -2.85
CA ILE A 489 -7.23 6.02 -1.46
C ILE A 489 -8.21 6.74 -0.54
N SER A 490 -8.50 8.02 -0.78
CA SER A 490 -9.51 8.76 -0.03
C SER A 490 -10.90 8.12 -0.16
N ASN A 491 -11.31 7.76 -1.38
CA ASN A 491 -12.57 7.04 -1.62
C ASN A 491 -12.60 5.66 -0.92
N LEU A 492 -11.47 4.95 -0.89
CA LEU A 492 -11.35 3.67 -0.20
C LEU A 492 -11.44 3.83 1.32
N ARG A 493 -10.77 4.84 1.90
CA ARG A 493 -10.86 5.18 3.33
C ARG A 493 -12.31 5.46 3.74
N GLU A 494 -13.04 6.23 2.94
CA GLU A 494 -14.46 6.49 3.17
C GLU A 494 -15.32 5.23 3.06
N SER A 495 -15.04 4.36 2.08
CA SER A 495 -15.75 3.09 1.91
C SER A 495 -15.54 2.13 3.08
N GLU A 496 -14.31 2.06 3.61
CA GLU A 496 -13.99 1.28 4.81
C GLU A 496 -14.73 1.83 6.04
N LEU A 497 -14.73 3.15 6.21
CA LEU A 497 -15.43 3.80 7.31
C LEU A 497 -16.96 3.59 7.22
N ASP A 498 -17.54 3.69 6.02
CA ASP A 498 -18.94 3.38 5.76
C ASP A 498 -19.28 1.92 6.13
N THR A 499 -18.39 0.98 5.81
CA THR A 499 -18.56 -0.45 6.16
C THR A 499 -18.58 -0.65 7.66
N VAL A 500 -17.68 0.01 8.40
CA VAL A 500 -17.64 -0.03 9.87
C VAL A 500 -18.89 0.60 10.48
N ILE A 501 -19.38 1.72 9.93
CA ILE A 501 -20.61 2.38 10.38
C ILE A 501 -21.83 1.49 10.13
N GLU A 502 -21.92 0.83 8.97
CA GLU A 502 -23.02 -0.11 8.69
C GLU A 502 -23.03 -1.27 9.68
N GLN A 503 -21.86 -1.84 9.99
CA GLN A 503 -21.75 -2.96 10.92
C GLN A 503 -22.03 -2.57 12.38
N THR A 504 -21.76 -1.32 12.76
CA THR A 504 -21.91 -0.86 14.15
C THR A 504 -23.28 -0.25 14.43
N VAL A 505 -23.78 0.61 13.56
CA VAL A 505 -25.02 1.38 13.75
C VAL A 505 -26.17 0.84 12.89
N GLY A 506 -25.86 0.12 11.82
CA GLY A 506 -26.83 -0.38 10.84
C GLY A 506 -27.02 0.55 9.64
N ARG A 507 -27.79 0.08 8.66
CA ARG A 507 -28.06 0.78 7.38
C ARG A 507 -28.73 2.14 7.55
N GLU A 508 -29.55 2.30 8.57
CA GLU A 508 -30.23 3.56 8.89
C GLU A 508 -29.21 4.62 9.32
N GLY A 509 -28.26 4.26 10.19
CA GLY A 509 -27.17 5.15 10.61
C GLY A 509 -26.27 5.53 9.43
N LEU A 510 -25.89 4.55 8.61
CA LEU A 510 -25.12 4.81 7.38
C LEU A 510 -25.83 5.78 6.44
N ARG A 511 -27.15 5.62 6.25
CA ARG A 511 -27.94 6.54 5.43
C ARG A 511 -27.87 7.98 5.97
N LEU A 512 -28.09 8.16 7.27
CA LEU A 512 -28.03 9.47 7.91
C LEU A 512 -26.64 10.11 7.74
N VAL A 513 -25.58 9.33 7.97
CA VAL A 513 -24.20 9.77 7.78
C VAL A 513 -23.91 10.21 6.34
N ARG A 514 -24.37 9.45 5.34
CA ARG A 514 -24.21 9.81 3.92
C ARG A 514 -24.98 11.08 3.56
N ILE A 515 -26.15 11.30 4.15
CA ILE A 515 -26.90 12.56 3.96
C ILE A 515 -26.11 13.74 4.55
N LEU A 516 -25.58 13.61 5.77
CA LEU A 516 -24.77 14.66 6.40
C LEU A 516 -23.50 14.95 5.59
N GLN A 517 -22.86 13.94 5.02
CA GLN A 517 -21.68 14.13 4.17
C GLN A 517 -22.01 14.88 2.87
N GLN A 518 -23.18 14.63 2.26
CA GLN A 518 -23.59 15.28 1.02
C GLN A 518 -24.19 16.68 1.20
N LYS A 519 -24.85 16.93 2.34
CA LYS A 519 -25.60 18.17 2.60
C LYS A 519 -24.92 19.08 3.61
N GLY A 520 -23.85 18.63 4.26
CA GLY A 520 -23.16 19.37 5.30
C GLY A 520 -23.94 19.38 6.62
N LYS A 521 -23.89 20.52 7.33
CA LYS A 521 -24.53 20.68 8.64
C LYS A 521 -26.05 20.72 8.50
N MET A 522 -26.73 19.82 9.18
CA MET A 522 -28.19 19.66 9.06
C MET A 522 -28.89 19.87 10.40
N ASP A 523 -30.04 20.53 10.38
CA ASP A 523 -30.86 20.66 11.57
C ASP A 523 -31.72 19.41 11.82
N GLU A 524 -32.17 19.27 13.07
CA GLU A 524 -32.99 18.14 13.52
C GLU A 524 -34.37 18.08 12.82
N LYS A 525 -34.84 19.19 12.21
CA LYS A 525 -36.15 19.26 11.57
C LYS A 525 -36.11 18.81 10.12
N THR A 526 -35.07 19.16 9.36
CA THR A 526 -34.96 18.83 7.93
C THR A 526 -34.42 17.42 7.72
N LEU A 527 -33.52 16.94 8.59
CA LEU A 527 -32.88 15.63 8.45
C LEU A 527 -33.88 14.46 8.36
N PRO A 528 -34.95 14.37 9.18
CA PRO A 528 -35.94 13.29 9.06
C PRO A 528 -36.67 13.27 7.71
N SER A 529 -36.98 14.45 7.16
CA SER A 529 -37.66 14.57 5.87
C SER A 529 -36.79 14.06 4.73
N ILE A 530 -35.49 14.36 4.74
CA ILE A 530 -34.55 13.94 3.69
C ILE A 530 -34.21 12.45 3.84
N ALA A 531 -34.07 11.97 5.07
CA ALA A 531 -33.78 10.56 5.36
C ALA A 531 -34.95 9.61 5.09
N LEU A 532 -36.16 10.16 4.94
CA LEU A 532 -37.42 9.43 4.88
C LEU A 532 -37.59 8.53 6.10
N MET A 533 -37.33 9.09 7.28
CA MET A 533 -37.38 8.39 8.57
C MET A 533 -38.26 9.14 9.58
N PRO A 534 -38.96 8.43 10.48
CA PRO A 534 -39.68 9.06 11.58
C PRO A 534 -38.75 9.88 12.47
N LYS A 535 -39.19 11.06 12.91
CA LYS A 535 -38.39 11.98 13.74
C LYS A 535 -37.80 11.29 14.98
N ASN A 536 -38.61 10.50 15.69
CA ASN A 536 -38.17 9.81 16.91
C ASN A 536 -37.06 8.79 16.64
N ASP A 537 -37.05 8.16 15.48
CA ASP A 537 -36.05 7.15 15.13
C ASP A 537 -34.75 7.82 14.71
N VAL A 538 -34.83 8.92 13.94
CA VAL A 538 -33.66 9.75 13.64
C VAL A 538 -33.01 10.25 14.93
N GLN A 539 -33.78 10.82 15.86
CA GLN A 539 -33.23 11.30 17.13
C GLN A 539 -32.47 10.21 17.91
N LYS A 540 -33.07 9.02 18.04
CA LYS A 540 -32.40 7.88 18.71
C LYS A 540 -31.11 7.49 18.01
N LYS A 541 -31.13 7.45 16.67
CA LYS A 541 -29.98 7.02 15.88
C LYS A 541 -28.87 8.06 15.84
N MET A 542 -29.22 9.35 15.82
CA MET A 542 -28.26 10.45 15.96
C MET A 542 -27.59 10.43 17.33
N LEU A 543 -28.34 10.21 18.42
CA LEU A 543 -27.76 10.07 19.76
C LEU A 543 -26.82 8.86 19.86
N GLU A 544 -27.21 7.71 19.31
CA GLU A 544 -26.34 6.53 19.26
C GLU A 544 -25.05 6.80 18.48
N MET A 545 -25.14 7.46 17.32
CA MET A 545 -23.97 7.84 16.51
C MET A 545 -23.09 8.89 17.18
N GLU A 546 -23.68 9.80 17.96
CA GLU A 546 -22.96 10.79 18.76
C GLU A 546 -22.18 10.12 19.89
N MET A 547 -22.82 9.23 20.66
CA MET A 547 -22.15 8.44 21.70
C MET A 547 -21.02 7.57 21.13
N LEU A 548 -21.23 7.05 19.92
CA LEU A 548 -20.23 6.30 19.20
C LEU A 548 -19.21 7.19 18.51
N GLY A 549 -19.32 8.52 18.50
CA GLY A 549 -18.34 9.46 17.93
C GLY A 549 -18.29 9.49 16.39
N TYR A 550 -19.37 9.15 15.70
CA TYR A 550 -19.49 9.26 14.23
C TYR A 550 -20.14 10.57 13.78
N VAL A 551 -20.88 11.22 14.67
CA VAL A 551 -21.62 12.45 14.42
C VAL A 551 -21.36 13.40 15.59
N ASP A 552 -21.27 14.69 15.30
CA ASP A 552 -21.28 15.75 16.29
C ASP A 552 -22.56 16.54 16.27
N MET A 553 -22.85 17.15 17.41
CA MET A 553 -23.87 18.16 17.57
C MET A 553 -23.21 19.52 17.84
N GLN A 554 -23.58 20.52 17.04
CA GLN A 554 -23.20 21.92 17.25
C GLN A 554 -24.41 22.72 17.74
N GLU A 555 -24.26 23.33 18.91
CA GLU A 555 -25.23 24.27 19.45
C GLU A 555 -25.08 25.64 18.79
N VAL A 556 -26.17 26.18 18.24
CA VAL A 556 -26.22 27.51 17.66
C VAL A 556 -27.27 28.35 18.41
N PRO A 557 -26.84 29.22 19.32
CA PRO A 557 -27.71 30.14 20.03
C PRO A 557 -28.43 31.11 19.08
N ARG A 558 -29.75 31.27 19.22
CA ARG A 558 -30.50 32.33 18.50
C ARG A 558 -30.60 33.64 19.27
N ASP A 559 -30.10 33.66 20.51
CA ASP A 559 -30.05 34.83 21.36
C ASP A 559 -28.69 34.97 22.04
N THR A 560 -28.34 36.21 22.41
CA THR A 560 -27.06 36.54 23.07
C THR A 560 -26.92 35.83 24.42
N ASN A 561 -28.04 35.56 25.09
CA ASN A 561 -28.08 34.91 26.40
C ASN A 561 -27.90 33.38 26.32
N ARG A 562 -27.77 32.81 25.12
CA ARG A 562 -27.57 31.36 24.88
C ARG A 562 -28.60 30.50 25.62
N THR A 563 -29.86 30.91 25.58
CA THR A 563 -30.93 30.20 26.28
C THR A 563 -31.23 28.89 25.56
N ALA A 564 -31.18 27.75 26.27
CA ALA A 564 -31.36 26.42 25.68
C ALA A 564 -32.67 26.27 24.86
N SER A 565 -33.75 26.93 25.27
CA SER A 565 -35.04 26.92 24.54
C SER A 565 -35.01 27.68 23.20
N ARG A 566 -34.02 28.54 22.99
CA ARG A 566 -33.77 29.31 21.77
C ARG A 566 -32.47 28.89 21.07
N THR A 567 -31.92 27.74 21.41
CA THR A 567 -30.76 27.15 20.73
C THR A 567 -31.25 26.18 19.65
N MET A 568 -30.63 26.22 18.48
CA MET A 568 -30.81 25.19 17.46
C MET A 568 -29.59 24.27 17.43
N PHE A 569 -29.83 23.00 17.13
CA PHE A 569 -28.78 21.98 17.07
C PHE A 569 -28.55 21.59 15.62
N LEU A 570 -27.30 21.66 15.20
CA LEU A 570 -26.84 21.22 13.89
C LEU A 570 -26.02 19.96 14.03
N TYR A 571 -26.39 18.93 13.30
CA TYR A 571 -25.61 17.71 13.22
C TYR A 571 -24.67 17.75 12.02
N TRP A 572 -23.48 17.20 12.21
CA TRP A 572 -22.50 17.07 11.14
C TRP A 572 -21.54 15.93 11.41
N ARG A 573 -20.78 15.53 10.39
CA ARG A 573 -19.75 14.49 10.49
C ARG A 573 -18.41 15.08 10.12
N ASP A 574 -17.44 14.91 11.01
CA ASP A 574 -16.02 15.10 10.70
C ASP A 574 -15.47 13.77 10.18
N THR A 575 -15.30 13.66 8.86
CA THR A 575 -14.77 12.43 8.24
C THR A 575 -13.35 12.14 8.71
N GLN A 576 -12.48 13.15 8.79
CA GLN A 576 -11.08 12.94 9.16
C GLN A 576 -10.96 12.44 10.60
N ARG A 577 -11.69 13.07 11.53
CA ARG A 577 -11.67 12.62 12.93
C ARG A 577 -12.26 11.22 13.11
N CYS A 578 -13.26 10.85 12.30
CA CYS A 578 -13.77 9.48 12.30
C CYS A 578 -12.73 8.48 11.80
N LEU A 579 -11.95 8.82 10.76
CA LEU A 579 -10.85 8.00 10.25
C LEU A 579 -9.72 7.86 11.27
N ASP A 580 -9.31 8.95 11.92
CA ASP A 580 -8.26 8.93 12.95
C ASP A 580 -8.67 8.04 14.14
N ARG A 581 -9.94 8.11 14.54
CA ARG A 581 -10.49 7.26 15.60
C ARG A 581 -10.60 5.80 15.17
N LEU A 582 -10.95 5.53 13.92
CA LEU A 582 -10.93 4.17 13.36
C LEU A 582 -9.50 3.60 13.37
N LEU A 583 -8.50 4.40 12.98
CA LEU A 583 -7.10 4.01 13.02
C LEU A 583 -6.63 3.69 14.45
N ASP A 584 -6.92 4.56 15.42
CA ASP A 584 -6.52 4.33 16.82
C ASP A 584 -7.24 3.11 17.44
N ASN A 585 -8.51 2.89 17.10
CA ASN A 585 -9.24 1.68 17.48
C ASN A 585 -8.63 0.41 16.86
N THR A 586 -8.15 0.50 15.62
CA THR A 586 -7.44 -0.60 14.95
C THR A 586 -6.14 -0.94 15.68
N TYR A 587 -5.34 0.06 16.08
CA TYR A 587 -4.15 -0.18 16.92
C TYR A 587 -4.52 -0.83 18.26
N LYS A 588 -5.58 -0.35 18.91
CA LYS A 588 -6.06 -0.95 20.16
C LYS A 588 -6.51 -2.41 19.99
N ALA A 589 -7.13 -2.74 18.85
CA ALA A 589 -7.50 -4.11 18.52
C ALA A 589 -6.25 -4.99 18.32
N MET A 590 -5.23 -4.49 17.62
CA MET A 590 -3.94 -5.19 17.44
C MET A 590 -3.24 -5.43 18.78
N VAL A 591 -3.18 -4.43 19.66
CA VAL A 591 -2.63 -4.56 21.03
C VAL A 591 -3.32 -5.70 21.79
N ARG A 592 -4.65 -5.71 21.78
CA ARG A 592 -5.44 -6.77 22.44
C ARG A 592 -5.18 -8.15 21.85
N CYS A 593 -5.00 -8.25 20.53
CA CYS A 593 -4.62 -9.50 19.88
C CYS A 593 -3.25 -10.00 20.35
N LEU A 594 -2.23 -9.14 20.42
CA LEU A 594 -0.89 -9.51 20.87
C LEU A 594 -0.85 -9.86 22.36
N GLN A 595 -1.52 -9.09 23.22
CA GLN A 595 -1.66 -9.42 24.64
C GLN A 595 -2.35 -10.77 24.84
N ARG A 596 -3.36 -11.08 24.01
CA ARG A 596 -4.04 -12.38 24.04
C ARG A 596 -3.14 -13.51 23.54
N LEU A 597 -2.31 -13.25 22.53
CA LEU A 597 -1.31 -14.19 22.04
C LEU A 597 -0.33 -14.57 23.16
N ASP A 598 0.19 -13.59 23.89
CA ASP A 598 1.13 -13.81 24.99
C ASP A 598 0.48 -14.51 26.17
N TYR A 599 -0.77 -14.16 26.50
CA TYR A 599 -1.56 -14.90 27.49
C TYR A 599 -1.64 -16.39 27.14
N HIS A 600 -1.93 -16.75 25.90
CA HIS A 600 -2.00 -18.15 25.47
C HIS A 600 -0.63 -18.83 25.49
N ARG A 601 0.44 -18.13 25.12
CA ARG A 601 1.82 -18.65 25.22
C ARG A 601 2.22 -18.92 26.68
N GLN A 602 1.84 -18.05 27.61
CA GLN A 602 2.12 -18.24 29.04
C GLN A 602 1.29 -19.39 29.63
N GLN A 603 0.01 -19.50 29.26
CA GLN A 603 -0.87 -20.56 29.72
C GLN A 603 -0.36 -21.96 29.36
N GLU A 604 0.18 -22.13 28.16
CA GLU A 604 0.70 -23.41 27.66
C GLU A 604 2.25 -23.44 27.58
N ARG A 605 2.91 -22.66 28.46
CA ARG A 605 4.38 -22.53 28.49
C ARG A 605 5.09 -23.88 28.58
N GLU A 606 4.59 -24.79 29.41
CA GLU A 606 5.17 -26.13 29.58
C GLU A 606 5.25 -26.90 28.27
N VAL A 607 4.17 -26.88 27.47
CA VAL A 607 4.11 -27.53 26.17
C VAL A 607 5.09 -26.88 25.18
N LEU A 608 5.17 -25.55 25.19
CA LEU A 608 6.07 -24.81 24.31
C LEU A 608 7.56 -25.05 24.67
N GLU A 609 7.90 -25.12 25.95
CA GLU A 609 9.27 -25.45 26.39
C GLU A 609 9.64 -26.88 26.00
N ILE A 610 8.70 -27.82 26.05
CA ILE A 610 8.89 -29.19 25.56
C ILE A 610 9.25 -29.20 24.06
N VAL A 611 8.53 -28.43 23.24
CA VAL A 611 8.73 -28.35 21.79
C VAL A 611 10.04 -27.67 21.41
N LYS A 612 10.51 -26.72 22.22
CA LYS A 612 11.80 -26.03 22.00
C LYS A 612 13.01 -26.95 22.14
N ARG A 613 12.87 -28.13 22.76
CA ARG A 613 13.98 -29.08 22.94
C ARG A 613 14.43 -29.64 21.59
N ALA A 614 15.75 -29.76 21.40
CA ALA A 614 16.35 -30.12 20.12
C ALA A 614 15.97 -31.53 19.62
N ASP A 615 15.67 -32.45 20.52
CA ASP A 615 15.19 -33.80 20.26
C ASP A 615 13.72 -33.84 19.79
N VAL A 616 12.91 -32.84 20.19
CA VAL A 616 11.48 -32.75 19.87
C VAL A 616 11.21 -31.90 18.63
N ARG A 617 11.97 -30.82 18.44
CA ARG A 617 11.77 -29.86 17.36
C ARG A 617 11.82 -30.53 15.97
N GLY A 618 10.78 -30.33 15.17
CA GLY A 618 10.61 -30.94 13.84
C GLY A 618 10.16 -32.40 13.86
N ARG A 619 10.04 -33.03 15.03
CA ARG A 619 9.55 -34.40 15.25
C ARG A 619 8.45 -34.41 16.32
N GLU A 620 7.69 -33.33 16.44
CA GLU A 620 6.71 -33.11 17.51
C GLU A 620 5.66 -34.24 17.55
N GLN A 621 5.17 -34.65 16.38
CA GLN A 621 4.17 -35.73 16.27
C GLN A 621 4.70 -37.11 16.67
N GLN A 622 6.00 -37.35 16.50
CA GLN A 622 6.63 -38.65 16.71
C GLN A 622 7.16 -38.81 18.14
N VAL A 623 7.67 -37.71 18.72
CA VAL A 623 8.38 -37.72 20.00
C VAL A 623 7.47 -37.32 21.17
N MET A 624 6.48 -36.46 20.94
CA MET A 624 5.61 -36.00 22.02
C MET A 624 4.52 -37.02 22.35
N GLU A 625 4.18 -37.14 23.63
CA GLU A 625 2.98 -37.86 24.04
C GLU A 625 1.74 -37.22 23.40
N LYS A 626 0.79 -38.05 22.95
CA LYS A 626 -0.42 -37.61 22.25
C LYS A 626 -1.15 -36.46 22.96
N ARG A 627 -1.26 -36.50 24.29
CA ARG A 627 -1.89 -35.44 25.09
C ARG A 627 -1.19 -34.08 24.93
N TYR A 628 0.14 -34.05 24.93
CA TYR A 628 0.92 -32.83 24.74
C TYR A 628 0.91 -32.39 23.28
N TYR A 629 0.96 -33.33 22.33
CA TYR A 629 0.86 -33.03 20.91
C TYR A 629 -0.49 -32.39 20.55
N ASP A 630 -1.61 -32.95 21.01
CA ASP A 630 -2.95 -32.40 20.76
C ASP A 630 -3.10 -30.98 21.34
N LYS A 631 -2.45 -30.69 22.47
CA LYS A 631 -2.36 -29.34 23.03
C LYS A 631 -1.51 -28.41 22.16
N PHE A 632 -0.34 -28.88 21.73
CA PHE A 632 0.55 -28.11 20.87
C PHE A 632 -0.14 -27.69 19.57
N VAL A 633 -0.83 -28.62 18.89
CA VAL A 633 -1.60 -28.32 17.68
C VAL A 633 -2.64 -27.23 17.94
N LYS A 634 -3.41 -27.33 19.03
CA LYS A 634 -4.39 -26.30 19.41
C LYS A 634 -3.74 -24.95 19.67
N VAL A 635 -2.57 -24.92 20.31
CA VAL A 635 -1.82 -23.67 20.54
C VAL A 635 -1.42 -23.06 19.20
N ILE A 636 -0.85 -23.83 18.28
CA ILE A 636 -0.45 -23.34 16.95
C ILE A 636 -1.66 -22.82 16.17
N GLU A 637 -2.79 -23.53 16.18
CA GLU A 637 -4.02 -23.07 15.52
C GLU A 637 -4.51 -21.73 16.09
N ILE A 638 -4.49 -21.56 17.41
CA ILE A 638 -4.88 -20.30 18.06
C ILE A 638 -3.90 -19.18 17.70
N GLN A 639 -2.60 -19.45 17.73
CA GLN A 639 -1.57 -18.46 17.37
C GLN A 639 -1.74 -18.01 15.90
N GLN A 640 -1.93 -18.96 14.98
CA GLN A 640 -2.16 -18.67 13.56
C GLN A 640 -3.41 -17.81 13.34
N LYS A 641 -4.52 -18.13 14.02
CA LYS A 641 -5.75 -17.33 13.94
C LYS A 641 -5.53 -15.90 14.44
N ILE A 642 -4.88 -15.74 15.60
CA ILE A 642 -4.62 -14.41 16.17
C ILE A 642 -3.70 -13.59 15.25
N LEU A 643 -2.59 -14.17 14.79
CA LEU A 643 -1.67 -13.48 13.87
C LEU A 643 -2.34 -13.14 12.54
N GLY A 644 -3.19 -14.03 12.01
CA GLY A 644 -4.01 -13.74 10.83
C GLY A 644 -5.03 -12.62 11.05
N HIS A 645 -5.54 -12.42 12.27
CA HIS A 645 -6.32 -11.23 12.62
C HIS A 645 -5.46 -9.97 12.65
N VAL A 646 -4.26 -10.02 13.22
CA VAL A 646 -3.31 -8.88 13.22
C VAL A 646 -2.96 -8.47 11.79
N MET A 647 -2.70 -9.42 10.89
CA MET A 647 -2.40 -9.13 9.48
C MET A 647 -3.57 -8.45 8.76
N ARG A 648 -4.82 -8.86 9.03
CA ARG A 648 -6.01 -8.20 8.47
C ARG A 648 -6.22 -6.79 9.03
N LEU A 649 -5.89 -6.56 10.30
CA LEU A 649 -5.92 -5.22 10.87
C LEU A 649 -4.82 -4.33 10.27
N ASP A 650 -3.64 -4.88 9.96
CA ASP A 650 -2.58 -4.17 9.25
C ASP A 650 -2.97 -3.75 7.82
N GLU A 651 -3.75 -4.57 7.10
CA GLU A 651 -4.36 -4.17 5.80
C GLU A 651 -5.19 -2.89 5.94
N LEU A 652 -5.99 -2.78 7.01
CA LEU A 652 -6.78 -1.59 7.28
C LEU A 652 -5.88 -0.40 7.67
N VAL A 653 -4.83 -0.60 8.46
CA VAL A 653 -3.85 0.45 8.78
C VAL A 653 -3.18 0.98 7.51
N GLY A 654 -2.81 0.09 6.58
CA GLY A 654 -2.22 0.46 5.29
C GLY A 654 -3.07 1.49 4.54
N ILE A 655 -4.37 1.21 4.37
CA ILE A 655 -5.32 2.13 3.73
C ILE A 655 -5.46 3.43 4.53
N LEU A 656 -5.60 3.35 5.86
CA LEU A 656 -5.93 4.52 6.68
C LEU A 656 -4.76 5.49 6.89
N ARG A 657 -3.51 5.00 6.84
CA ARG A 657 -2.32 5.79 7.19
C ARG A 657 -1.28 5.88 6.08
N ASP A 658 -0.95 4.76 5.43
CA ASP A 658 0.31 4.65 4.67
C ASP A 658 0.16 4.87 3.17
N PHE A 659 -1.02 4.59 2.62
CA PHE A 659 -1.26 4.59 1.18
C PHE A 659 -1.67 5.94 0.64
#